data_AF-A0A2C9KAB3-F1
#
_entry.id   AF-A0A2C9KAB3-F1
#
_cell.length_a   1.000
_cell.length_b   1.000
_cell.length_c   1.000
_cell.angle_alpha   90.00
_cell.angle_beta   90.00
_cell.angle_gamma   90.00
#
_symmetry.space_group_name_H-M   'P 1'
#
loop_
_entity.id
_entity.type
_entity.pdbx_description
1 polymer ?
#
loop_
_entity_poly.entity_id
_entity_poly.type
_entity_poly.pdbx_seq_one_letter_code
_entity_poly.pdbx_strand_id
1 'polypeptide(L)'
;MSCESRMGVPGLFFNPNPPRLLPWKSTYLHSKNVNKPTNLYDADKKLVIEVQPNVISAEITAQLVINCSITNNQVQHLDVIRSLTLSRYNETRKEFFDLLTLESKTLNLSQLVQLHHAQISFGNLYISLTLHNPTQFDAKVYRCKVEGDKTNAANSSIVAKKEVEYRTNTTALIEEIRRLKVVEKNDQCSLKNEKLTSHHQKTKLNFVGSSKVIKEMIEPLTLTCSLQNLDHNSTVQFMYILHEPNGVIATINKDQPVVTTKQESNLNMAKGKLSDTKLQASFIEVSWSYINSSESGKYFCGAHVMEPDGRYERLNEVLAIIVLNPTFDDLVKVIPKLLRQADIEKENVLDNKNNIYHIKEDINTKQQNIKSIKDGLDTNSQNIKSIKDGLDTNSQNIISIKDGLDTNSQNIKRIKDGLDTNSQNINIIKDDLETSRRNIKSITDDLNANKQSIASHNDELNSLRQIVNSLKDDLRTNKQSLQSIRDEVNTNKENINQLKEDLKSNKQNTQNITEDVNTNRLNIMNINKDLNTSQQSLSKLEADLETQLANLSNTLTSIKEQVEKDLKTSQQSLSKLQFNLETQLINNSNVLMKIKEKVEKVSSISCRDTNSTHNRIIVKLLSGLKVMCDTKTDGGGWIIFHRRINGKVYFYRGWQEYRDSFGDYNIGEFYLGNENIFKLTSTGQYDLRIDLEFNNTKYFAQYENFKVLSETEKYKLQIGKYSGNATEDLSRHNNMFFTTFDSDNDIHSSGNCAEYSSGAWWYANCHDSNLNGQWGRTSYSKGMNWYELTGYSNSVSFSEMKIRER
;
A
#
# COMPACT_ATOMS: atom_id res chain seq x y z
N MET A 1 -22.57 54.70 -56.78
CA MET A 1 -21.69 54.15 -57.83
C MET A 1 -21.22 52.79 -57.37
N SER A 2 -21.30 51.69 -58.13
CA SER A 2 -22.06 51.43 -59.37
C SER A 2 -21.87 49.97 -59.83
N CYS A 3 -22.98 49.28 -60.15
CA CYS A 3 -23.12 48.34 -61.28
C CYS A 3 -22.30 47.01 -61.31
N GLU A 4 -22.71 45.91 -61.97
CA GLU A 4 -24.02 45.50 -62.53
C GLU A 4 -24.13 43.98 -62.83
N SER A 5 -25.38 43.53 -63.05
CA SER A 5 -25.93 42.59 -64.07
C SER A 5 -25.00 41.55 -64.77
N ARG A 6 -25.29 40.23 -64.77
CA ARG A 6 -26.41 39.43 -65.38
C ARG A 6 -26.34 39.18 -66.90
N MET A 7 -26.34 37.90 -67.30
CA MET A 7 -27.21 37.19 -68.29
C MET A 7 -26.62 35.80 -68.62
N GLY A 8 -27.35 34.73 -69.02
CA GLY A 8 -28.80 34.55 -69.25
C GLY A 8 -29.22 33.05 -69.23
N VAL A 9 -30.50 32.74 -69.49
CA VAL A 9 -31.16 31.39 -69.41
C VAL A 9 -31.76 30.99 -70.79
N PRO A 10 -32.24 29.74 -71.10
CA PRO A 10 -33.25 28.88 -70.40
C PRO A 10 -32.67 27.58 -69.78
N GLY A 11 -33.39 26.59 -69.23
CA GLY A 11 -34.85 26.26 -69.14
C GLY A 11 -35.13 24.81 -69.63
N LEU A 12 -36.18 24.06 -69.25
CA LEU A 12 -37.36 24.28 -68.38
C LEU A 12 -37.83 22.95 -67.67
N PHE A 13 -38.84 23.09 -66.79
CA PHE A 13 -39.72 22.14 -66.08
C PHE A 13 -40.05 20.76 -66.76
N PHE A 14 -40.25 19.63 -66.05
CA PHE A 14 -41.30 19.38 -65.01
C PHE A 14 -41.05 18.11 -64.14
N ASN A 15 -41.88 17.89 -63.10
CA ASN A 15 -41.94 16.72 -62.18
C ASN A 15 -43.41 16.36 -61.88
N PRO A 16 -43.80 15.08 -61.70
CA PRO A 16 -44.44 14.70 -60.43
C PRO A 16 -44.19 13.26 -59.89
N ASN A 17 -44.32 13.11 -58.57
CA ASN A 17 -44.40 11.89 -57.74
C ASN A 17 -45.87 11.36 -57.62
N PRO A 18 -46.19 10.29 -56.85
CA PRO A 18 -45.61 8.93 -56.67
C PRO A 18 -46.73 7.83 -56.84
N PRO A 19 -46.58 6.55 -56.40
CA PRO A 19 -46.97 6.16 -55.02
C PRO A 19 -46.18 4.96 -54.40
N ARG A 20 -46.66 4.44 -53.25
CA ARG A 20 -46.05 3.40 -52.38
C ARG A 20 -46.42 1.95 -52.77
N LEU A 21 -45.61 0.96 -52.39
CA LEU A 21 -45.94 0.00 -51.29
C LEU A 21 -44.81 -1.00 -50.93
N LEU A 22 -44.94 -1.60 -49.74
CA LEU A 22 -44.14 -2.68 -49.10
C LEU A 22 -45.03 -3.97 -49.04
N PRO A 23 -44.55 -5.21 -48.72
CA PRO A 23 -43.59 -5.50 -47.62
C PRO A 23 -42.67 -6.76 -47.65
N TRP A 24 -41.60 -6.67 -46.82
CA TRP A 24 -41.02 -7.69 -45.92
C TRP A 24 -40.30 -8.98 -46.41
N LYS A 25 -39.01 -9.07 -46.04
CA LYS A 25 -38.23 -10.17 -45.36
C LYS A 25 -38.22 -11.59 -45.99
N SER A 26 -37.14 -12.39 -45.88
CA SER A 26 -35.97 -12.33 -44.98
C SER A 26 -34.70 -12.99 -45.56
N THR A 27 -33.53 -12.47 -45.17
CA THR A 27 -32.22 -13.15 -44.95
C THR A 27 -31.80 -14.35 -45.82
N TYR A 28 -30.66 -14.22 -46.52
CA TYR A 28 -29.83 -15.36 -46.92
C TYR A 28 -28.35 -14.96 -47.16
N LEU A 29 -27.44 -15.90 -46.90
CA LEU A 29 -26.10 -16.03 -47.53
C LEU A 29 -25.06 -14.92 -47.17
N HIS A 30 -23.75 -15.05 -47.47
CA HIS A 30 -23.09 -15.87 -48.49
C HIS A 30 -21.79 -16.56 -48.01
N SER A 31 -21.26 -17.49 -48.81
CA SER A 31 -20.00 -18.20 -48.51
C SER A 31 -19.19 -18.51 -49.77
N LYS A 32 -17.85 -18.54 -49.61
CA LYS A 32 -16.86 -19.28 -50.42
C LYS A 32 -16.50 -18.82 -51.85
N ASN A 33 -15.18 -18.80 -52.06
CA ASN A 33 -14.41 -19.47 -53.13
C ASN A 33 -13.98 -18.75 -54.45
N VAL A 34 -12.64 -18.70 -54.61
CA VAL A 34 -11.82 -19.45 -55.61
C VAL A 34 -10.96 -18.69 -56.65
N ASN A 35 -9.79 -19.30 -56.90
CA ASN A 35 -8.78 -19.15 -57.96
C ASN A 35 -7.63 -18.12 -57.88
N LYS A 36 -6.44 -18.64 -58.22
CA LYS A 36 -5.18 -17.99 -58.63
C LYS A 36 -5.05 -18.11 -60.17
N PRO A 37 -4.23 -17.28 -60.84
CA PRO A 37 -2.89 -17.75 -61.20
C PRO A 37 -1.77 -16.70 -60.97
N THR A 38 -0.54 -17.06 -61.33
CA THR A 38 0.72 -16.33 -61.08
C THR A 38 1.07 -15.28 -62.13
N ASN A 39 1.77 -14.22 -61.71
CA ASN A 39 2.83 -13.61 -62.51
C ASN A 39 3.98 -13.09 -61.61
N LEU A 40 5.15 -12.80 -62.16
CA LEU A 40 6.34 -12.34 -61.44
C LEU A 40 6.35 -10.81 -61.21
N TYR A 41 7.25 -10.35 -60.33
CA TYR A 41 7.60 -8.96 -60.04
C TYR A 41 6.49 -8.07 -59.44
N ASP A 42 6.32 -8.17 -58.12
CA ASP A 42 6.34 -6.95 -57.30
C ASP A 42 7.02 -7.20 -55.95
N ALA A 43 8.04 -6.40 -55.62
CA ALA A 43 8.88 -6.54 -54.42
C ALA A 43 8.42 -5.55 -53.35
N ASP A 44 7.21 -5.78 -52.86
CA ASP A 44 6.35 -4.75 -52.31
C ASP A 44 6.80 -4.26 -50.90
N LYS A 45 7.25 -2.99 -50.82
CA LYS A 45 7.89 -2.36 -49.65
C LYS A 45 6.89 -2.12 -48.52
N LYS A 46 6.99 -2.85 -47.41
CA LYS A 46 5.96 -2.88 -46.36
C LYS A 46 6.50 -2.69 -44.95
N LEU A 47 5.66 -2.09 -44.11
CA LEU A 47 5.75 -2.15 -42.65
C LEU A 47 5.40 -3.58 -42.21
N VAL A 48 6.30 -4.24 -41.48
CA VAL A 48 6.13 -5.64 -41.07
C VAL A 48 5.91 -5.71 -39.56
N ILE A 49 4.98 -6.57 -39.14
CA ILE A 49 4.98 -7.12 -37.79
C ILE A 49 4.99 -8.65 -37.84
N GLU A 50 6.08 -9.22 -37.37
CA GLU A 50 6.21 -10.66 -37.16
C GLU A 50 6.03 -10.98 -35.69
N VAL A 51 5.43 -12.13 -35.40
CA VAL A 51 5.43 -12.70 -34.05
C VAL A 51 5.76 -14.18 -34.16
N GLN A 52 6.78 -14.61 -33.41
CA GLN A 52 7.32 -15.95 -33.45
C GLN A 52 7.45 -16.53 -32.02
N PRO A 53 6.81 -17.68 -31.72
CA PRO A 53 5.79 -18.36 -32.52
C PRO A 53 4.46 -17.56 -32.53
N ASN A 54 3.62 -17.77 -33.54
CA ASN A 54 2.29 -17.12 -33.62
C ASN A 54 1.19 -17.85 -32.81
N VAL A 55 1.55 -18.92 -32.11
CA VAL A 55 0.71 -19.71 -31.21
C VAL A 55 1.54 -19.99 -29.97
N ILE A 56 0.97 -19.76 -28.77
CA ILE A 56 1.65 -20.00 -27.49
C ILE A 56 0.84 -20.92 -26.57
N SER A 57 1.57 -21.66 -25.76
CA SER A 57 1.11 -22.49 -24.63
C SER A 57 2.12 -22.29 -23.49
N ALA A 58 1.61 -22.01 -22.29
CA ALA A 58 2.42 -21.63 -21.13
C ALA A 58 3.34 -22.76 -20.64
N GLU A 59 3.06 -23.99 -21.07
CA GLU A 59 3.74 -25.22 -20.68
C GLU A 59 4.92 -25.59 -21.61
N ILE A 60 5.00 -25.00 -22.82
CA ILE A 60 6.01 -25.37 -23.84
C ILE A 60 6.70 -24.19 -24.53
N THR A 61 6.17 -22.97 -24.40
CA THR A 61 6.70 -21.81 -25.14
C THR A 61 7.72 -21.07 -24.29
N ALA A 62 9.02 -21.26 -24.57
CA ALA A 62 10.09 -20.61 -23.81
C ALA A 62 10.19 -19.08 -24.05
N GLN A 63 9.84 -18.61 -25.25
CA GLN A 63 9.87 -17.18 -25.59
C GLN A 63 8.87 -16.82 -26.71
N LEU A 64 8.39 -15.58 -26.68
CA LEU A 64 7.57 -14.95 -27.73
C LEU A 64 8.31 -13.70 -28.23
N VAL A 65 8.73 -13.71 -29.49
CA VAL A 65 9.45 -12.59 -30.11
C VAL A 65 8.50 -11.81 -31.02
N ILE A 66 8.32 -10.51 -30.76
CA ILE A 66 7.53 -9.58 -31.55
C ILE A 66 8.46 -8.59 -32.26
N ASN A 67 8.57 -8.70 -33.58
CA ASN A 67 9.42 -7.84 -34.41
C ASN A 67 8.55 -6.87 -35.21
N CYS A 68 8.67 -5.57 -34.94
CA CYS A 68 8.05 -4.46 -35.66
C CYS A 68 9.14 -3.73 -36.46
N SER A 69 9.11 -3.78 -37.79
CA SER A 69 10.22 -3.28 -38.63
C SER A 69 9.80 -2.73 -39.99
N ILE A 70 10.68 -1.94 -40.60
CA ILE A 70 10.55 -1.42 -41.97
C ILE A 70 11.72 -1.96 -42.79
N THR A 71 11.44 -2.89 -43.70
CA THR A 71 12.48 -3.76 -44.28
C THR A 71 13.43 -3.11 -45.28
N ASN A 72 13.17 -1.89 -45.76
CA ASN A 72 13.96 -1.21 -46.79
C ASN A 72 13.92 0.34 -46.70
N ASN A 73 13.88 0.92 -45.49
CA ASN A 73 13.86 2.38 -45.21
C ASN A 73 12.73 3.21 -45.88
N GLN A 74 11.80 2.57 -46.59
CA GLN A 74 10.68 3.21 -47.28
C GLN A 74 9.40 2.44 -46.98
N VAL A 75 8.32 3.17 -46.67
CA VAL A 75 6.96 2.64 -46.54
C VAL A 75 6.10 3.35 -47.57
N GLN A 76 5.21 2.62 -48.26
CA GLN A 76 4.36 3.19 -49.30
C GLN A 76 3.66 4.49 -48.82
N HIS A 77 3.88 5.59 -49.53
CA HIS A 77 3.31 6.91 -49.23
C HIS A 77 3.76 7.56 -47.89
N LEU A 78 5.01 7.35 -47.45
CA LEU A 78 5.67 8.21 -46.44
C LEU A 78 7.05 8.62 -46.93
N ASP A 79 7.29 9.94 -46.98
CA ASP A 79 8.54 10.54 -47.47
C ASP A 79 9.54 10.80 -46.33
N VAL A 80 9.05 11.11 -45.12
CA VAL A 80 9.85 11.20 -43.89
C VAL A 80 9.17 10.42 -42.78
N ILE A 81 9.82 9.38 -42.27
CA ILE A 81 9.38 8.65 -41.07
C ILE A 81 9.73 9.50 -39.83
N ARG A 82 8.78 9.67 -38.90
CA ARG A 82 8.97 10.34 -37.60
C ARG A 82 9.09 9.35 -36.44
N SER A 83 8.24 8.34 -36.41
CA SER A 83 8.18 7.38 -35.30
C SER A 83 7.81 5.97 -35.76
N LEU A 84 8.27 4.98 -35.01
CA LEU A 84 7.86 3.57 -35.11
C LEU A 84 7.38 3.13 -33.72
N THR A 85 6.18 2.56 -33.65
CA THR A 85 5.49 2.24 -32.40
C THR A 85 4.98 0.81 -32.41
N LEU A 86 5.31 0.06 -31.35
CA LEU A 86 4.76 -1.26 -31.07
C LEU A 86 3.69 -1.15 -29.98
N SER A 87 2.48 -1.62 -30.28
CA SER A 87 1.31 -1.60 -29.40
C SER A 87 0.75 -3.01 -29.16
N ARG A 88 0.01 -3.18 -28.05
CA ARG A 88 -0.76 -4.39 -27.72
C ARG A 88 -2.23 -4.05 -27.51
N TYR A 89 -3.13 -4.87 -28.04
CA TYR A 89 -4.57 -4.70 -27.88
C TYR A 89 -5.04 -5.02 -26.46
N ASN A 90 -6.02 -4.27 -25.97
CA ASN A 90 -6.65 -4.44 -24.68
C ASN A 90 -8.16 -4.66 -24.85
N GLU A 91 -8.63 -5.87 -24.53
CA GLU A 91 -10.04 -6.26 -24.68
C GLU A 91 -10.99 -5.45 -23.80
N THR A 92 -10.58 -5.11 -22.58
CA THR A 92 -11.41 -4.39 -21.59
C THR A 92 -11.80 -2.99 -22.07
N ARG A 93 -10.88 -2.29 -22.73
CA ARG A 93 -11.11 -0.94 -23.27
C ARG A 93 -11.35 -0.89 -24.79
N LYS A 94 -11.13 -2.00 -25.50
CA LYS A 94 -11.23 -2.14 -26.96
C LYS A 94 -10.28 -1.19 -27.74
N GLU A 95 -9.16 -0.85 -27.13
CA GLU A 95 -8.13 0.05 -27.67
C GLU A 95 -6.75 -0.64 -27.75
N PHE A 96 -5.81 -0.02 -28.47
CA PHE A 96 -4.41 -0.47 -28.52
C PHE A 96 -3.56 0.43 -27.63
N PHE A 97 -2.88 -0.18 -26.65
CA PHE A 97 -1.89 0.49 -25.81
C PHE A 97 -0.53 0.42 -26.48
N ASP A 98 0.09 1.58 -26.72
CA ASP A 98 1.45 1.66 -27.20
C ASP A 98 2.41 1.23 -26.07
N LEU A 99 3.27 0.24 -26.33
CA LEU A 99 4.22 -0.32 -25.37
C LEU A 99 5.57 0.38 -25.49
N LEU A 100 6.04 0.52 -26.72
CA LEU A 100 7.35 1.04 -27.10
C LEU A 100 7.18 1.97 -28.29
N THR A 101 7.72 3.19 -28.21
CA THR A 101 7.79 4.14 -29.33
C THR A 101 9.22 4.57 -29.54
N LEU A 102 9.75 4.34 -30.74
CA LEU A 102 11.07 4.77 -31.19
C LEU A 102 10.93 6.02 -32.08
N GLU A 103 11.59 7.12 -31.72
CA GLU A 103 11.72 8.27 -32.61
C GLU A 103 12.83 8.03 -33.64
N SER A 104 12.52 8.19 -34.93
CA SER A 104 13.42 7.82 -36.03
C SER A 104 14.68 8.67 -36.15
N LYS A 105 14.63 9.93 -35.69
CA LYS A 105 15.72 10.91 -35.81
C LYS A 105 16.71 10.87 -34.66
N THR A 106 16.24 10.59 -33.45
CA THR A 106 17.03 10.59 -32.22
C THR A 106 17.42 9.18 -31.76
N LEU A 107 16.74 8.15 -32.30
CA LEU A 107 16.76 6.77 -31.81
C LEU A 107 16.41 6.64 -30.31
N ASN A 108 15.69 7.62 -29.76
CA ASN A 108 15.19 7.55 -28.39
C ASN A 108 14.00 6.58 -28.32
N LEU A 109 14.14 5.52 -27.52
CA LEU A 109 13.09 4.53 -27.27
C LEU A 109 12.32 4.89 -25.99
N SER A 110 11.10 5.41 -26.16
CA SER A 110 10.15 5.62 -25.07
C SER A 110 9.43 4.32 -24.72
N GLN A 111 9.74 3.74 -23.55
CA GLN A 111 8.97 2.65 -22.97
C GLN A 111 7.79 3.22 -22.17
N LEU A 112 6.57 2.98 -22.65
CA LEU A 112 5.33 3.55 -22.10
C LEU A 112 4.64 2.61 -21.09
N VAL A 113 5.06 1.36 -21.01
CA VAL A 113 4.55 0.34 -20.08
C VAL A 113 5.72 -0.46 -19.51
N GLN A 114 5.76 -0.67 -18.19
CA GLN A 114 6.77 -1.52 -17.56
C GLN A 114 6.57 -2.98 -17.98
N LEU A 115 7.63 -3.62 -18.49
CA LEU A 115 7.63 -4.99 -19.00
C LEU A 115 8.59 -5.83 -18.16
N HIS A 116 8.06 -6.72 -17.32
CA HIS A 116 8.87 -7.66 -16.54
C HIS A 116 9.27 -8.88 -17.38
N HIS A 117 10.48 -9.40 -17.16
CA HIS A 117 11.02 -10.58 -17.87
C HIS A 117 11.00 -10.46 -19.41
N ALA A 118 11.22 -9.23 -19.91
CA ALA A 118 11.27 -8.92 -21.33
C ALA A 118 12.66 -8.39 -21.73
N GLN A 119 13.16 -8.85 -22.88
CA GLN A 119 14.33 -8.28 -23.55
C GLN A 119 13.87 -7.41 -24.72
N ILE A 120 14.44 -6.22 -24.85
CA ILE A 120 14.14 -5.28 -25.93
C ILE A 120 15.40 -5.04 -26.75
N SER A 121 15.27 -5.06 -28.08
CA SER A 121 16.32 -4.67 -29.02
C SER A 121 15.72 -3.71 -30.05
N PHE A 122 16.47 -2.68 -30.45
CA PHE A 122 15.99 -1.65 -31.37
C PHE A 122 17.16 -1.01 -32.12
N GLY A 123 16.84 -0.34 -33.23
CA GLY A 123 17.79 0.41 -34.04
C GLY A 123 17.08 1.13 -35.17
N ASN A 124 17.81 1.57 -36.19
CA ASN A 124 17.22 2.26 -37.35
C ASN A 124 16.02 1.48 -37.92
N LEU A 125 14.82 2.00 -37.66
CA LEU A 125 13.53 1.52 -38.15
C LEU A 125 13.15 0.07 -37.77
N TYR A 126 13.60 -0.41 -36.60
CA TYR A 126 13.04 -1.63 -36.00
C TYR A 126 12.93 -1.57 -34.46
N ILE A 127 11.94 -2.30 -33.93
CA ILE A 127 11.74 -2.63 -32.52
C ILE A 127 11.49 -4.13 -32.43
N SER A 128 12.26 -4.83 -31.61
CA SER A 128 12.11 -6.23 -31.26
C SER A 128 11.83 -6.34 -29.77
N LEU A 129 10.77 -7.05 -29.40
CA LEU A 129 10.36 -7.32 -28.03
C LEU A 129 10.29 -8.84 -27.82
N THR A 130 11.19 -9.39 -27.02
CA THR A 130 11.17 -10.79 -26.59
C THR A 130 10.56 -10.88 -25.19
N LEU A 131 9.45 -11.60 -25.06
CA LEU A 131 8.86 -11.96 -23.77
C LEU A 131 9.30 -13.39 -23.42
N HIS A 132 9.92 -13.59 -22.27
CA HIS A 132 10.32 -14.92 -21.79
C HIS A 132 9.20 -15.58 -20.99
N ASN A 133 9.01 -16.89 -21.15
CA ASN A 133 7.90 -17.66 -20.58
C ASN A 133 6.50 -17.04 -20.79
N PRO A 134 6.12 -16.70 -22.05
CA PRO A 134 4.86 -16.05 -22.41
C PRO A 134 3.63 -16.84 -21.95
N THR A 135 2.65 -16.12 -21.39
CA THR A 135 1.45 -16.70 -20.76
C THR A 135 0.19 -16.50 -21.62
N GLN A 136 -0.96 -17.03 -21.18
CA GLN A 136 -2.25 -16.71 -21.79
C GLN A 136 -2.55 -15.20 -21.89
N PHE A 137 -1.96 -14.36 -21.01
CA PHE A 137 -2.14 -12.91 -21.06
C PHE A 137 -1.37 -12.24 -22.20
N ASP A 138 -0.38 -12.90 -22.76
CA ASP A 138 0.48 -12.42 -23.85
C ASP A 138 -0.04 -12.87 -25.23
N ALA A 139 -1.01 -13.79 -25.26
CA ALA A 139 -1.80 -14.11 -26.45
C ALA A 139 -2.78 -12.97 -26.76
N LYS A 140 -2.29 -11.97 -27.51
CA LYS A 140 -3.03 -10.76 -27.89
C LYS A 140 -2.75 -10.37 -29.34
N VAL A 141 -3.55 -9.43 -29.86
CA VAL A 141 -3.26 -8.74 -31.11
C VAL A 141 -2.21 -7.65 -30.85
N TYR A 142 -1.04 -7.78 -31.46
CA TYR A 142 -0.01 -6.76 -31.49
C TYR A 142 -0.14 -5.90 -32.75
N ARG A 143 0.31 -4.65 -32.66
CA ARG A 143 0.21 -3.63 -33.72
C ARG A 143 1.56 -2.95 -33.88
N CYS A 144 2.08 -2.95 -35.10
CA CYS A 144 3.19 -2.09 -35.49
C CYS A 144 2.61 -0.89 -36.25
N LYS A 145 2.96 0.33 -35.84
CA LYS A 145 2.48 1.58 -36.42
C LYS A 145 3.70 2.44 -36.77
N VAL A 146 3.71 3.01 -37.96
CA VAL A 146 4.68 4.05 -38.35
C VAL A 146 3.92 5.36 -38.58
N GLU A 147 4.51 6.49 -38.17
CA GLU A 147 4.00 7.82 -38.49
C GLU A 147 5.04 8.62 -39.26
N GLY A 148 4.57 9.48 -40.16
CA GLY A 148 5.45 10.28 -40.99
C GLY A 148 4.73 11.34 -41.82
N ASP A 149 5.52 12.05 -42.60
CA ASP A 149 5.08 13.10 -43.51
C ASP A 149 4.93 12.58 -44.94
N LYS A 150 3.92 13.10 -45.63
CA LYS A 150 3.84 13.11 -47.09
C LYS A 150 4.34 14.44 -47.64
N THR A 151 4.82 14.41 -48.88
CA THR A 151 5.28 15.53 -49.73
C THR A 151 4.36 16.76 -49.75
N ASN A 152 3.07 16.60 -49.45
CA ASN A 152 2.09 17.70 -49.32
C ASN A 152 1.91 18.21 -47.86
N ALA A 153 2.90 18.02 -46.99
CA ALA A 153 2.89 18.37 -45.55
C ALA A 153 1.74 17.75 -44.72
N ALA A 154 1.13 16.67 -45.21
CA ALA A 154 0.06 15.95 -44.52
C ALA A 154 0.63 14.79 -43.69
N ASN A 155 0.41 14.82 -42.38
CA ASN A 155 0.70 13.69 -41.49
C ASN A 155 -0.04 12.43 -41.97
N SER A 156 0.64 11.29 -41.99
CA SER A 156 0.02 9.98 -42.23
C SER A 156 0.59 8.92 -41.29
N SER A 157 -0.21 7.89 -41.04
CA SER A 157 0.23 6.71 -40.31
C SER A 157 -0.20 5.44 -41.01
N ILE A 158 0.65 4.42 -40.93
CA ILE A 158 0.48 3.12 -41.57
C ILE A 158 0.60 2.05 -40.49
N VAL A 159 -0.22 1.01 -40.57
CA VAL A 159 -0.43 0.05 -39.48
C VAL A 159 -0.43 -1.37 -40.00
N ALA A 160 0.38 -2.22 -39.37
CA ALA A 160 0.36 -3.67 -39.51
C ALA A 160 -0.08 -4.30 -38.17
N LYS A 161 -0.73 -5.47 -38.22
CA LYS A 161 -1.20 -6.19 -37.01
C LYS A 161 -0.89 -7.68 -37.13
N LYS A 162 -0.61 -8.33 -36.00
CA LYS A 162 -0.45 -9.78 -35.88
C LYS A 162 -1.13 -10.26 -34.60
N GLU A 163 -1.89 -11.34 -34.71
CA GLU A 163 -2.51 -12.01 -33.58
C GLU A 163 -1.64 -13.19 -33.12
N VAL A 164 -1.66 -13.43 -31.81
CA VAL A 164 -1.01 -14.56 -31.14
C VAL A 164 -2.09 -15.43 -30.53
N GLU A 165 -2.25 -16.64 -31.02
CA GLU A 165 -3.24 -17.59 -30.46
C GLU A 165 -2.75 -18.18 -29.14
N TYR A 166 -3.64 -18.33 -28.15
CA TYR A 166 -3.41 -19.23 -27.02
C TYR A 166 -4.01 -20.60 -27.32
N ARG A 167 -3.29 -21.69 -27.03
CA ARG A 167 -3.84 -23.04 -27.10
C ARG A 167 -3.51 -23.84 -25.84
N THR A 168 -4.51 -24.10 -25.02
CA THR A 168 -4.46 -25.18 -24.04
C THR A 168 -4.72 -26.53 -24.70
N ASN A 169 -4.25 -27.59 -24.01
CA ASN A 169 -4.59 -29.00 -24.18
C ASN A 169 -3.80 -29.82 -25.22
N THR A 170 -3.69 -31.13 -24.94
CA THR A 170 -2.69 -32.08 -25.45
C THR A 170 -2.75 -32.41 -26.94
N THR A 171 -3.79 -32.01 -27.66
CA THR A 171 -3.99 -32.34 -29.09
C THR A 171 -2.85 -31.84 -29.98
N ALA A 172 -2.28 -30.67 -29.69
CA ALA A 172 -1.16 -30.11 -30.45
C ALA A 172 0.12 -30.97 -30.32
N LEU A 173 0.38 -31.52 -29.13
CA LEU A 173 1.49 -32.44 -28.89
C LEU A 173 1.29 -33.74 -29.67
N ILE A 174 0.06 -34.25 -29.72
CA ILE A 174 -0.30 -35.49 -30.45
C ILE A 174 -0.20 -35.31 -31.97
N GLU A 175 -0.58 -34.14 -32.51
CA GLU A 175 -0.38 -33.81 -33.93
C GLU A 175 1.11 -33.79 -34.31
N GLU A 176 1.97 -33.07 -33.56
CA GLU A 176 3.38 -32.98 -33.94
C GLU A 176 4.13 -34.30 -33.69
N ILE A 177 3.76 -35.08 -32.67
CA ILE A 177 4.26 -36.46 -32.47
C ILE A 177 3.84 -37.38 -33.64
N ARG A 178 2.62 -37.24 -34.17
CA ARG A 178 2.20 -37.97 -35.38
C ARG A 178 2.99 -37.53 -36.61
N ARG A 179 3.24 -36.22 -36.76
CA ARG A 179 4.01 -35.65 -37.87
C ARG A 179 5.46 -36.15 -37.87
N LEU A 180 6.11 -36.18 -36.70
CA LEU A 180 7.45 -36.73 -36.53
C LEU A 180 7.51 -38.24 -36.83
N LYS A 181 6.45 -39.01 -36.52
CA LYS A 181 6.33 -40.43 -36.86
C LYS A 181 6.12 -40.75 -38.34
N VAL A 182 5.93 -39.76 -39.22
CA VAL A 182 5.79 -40.00 -40.68
C VAL A 182 7.16 -40.06 -41.38
N VAL A 183 8.22 -39.50 -40.79
CA VAL A 183 9.56 -39.49 -41.40
C VAL A 183 10.23 -40.88 -41.36
N GLU A 184 9.95 -41.69 -40.33
CA GLU A 184 10.49 -43.07 -40.15
C GLU A 184 10.07 -44.10 -41.22
N LYS A 185 9.33 -43.72 -42.27
CA LYS A 185 8.86 -44.64 -43.32
C LYS A 185 9.53 -44.51 -44.69
N ASN A 186 10.36 -43.50 -44.91
CA ASN A 186 11.10 -43.32 -46.16
C ASN A 186 12.62 -43.35 -45.91
N ASP A 187 13.18 -44.54 -45.65
CA ASP A 187 14.57 -44.85 -46.01
C ASP A 187 14.80 -46.38 -46.10
N GLN A 188 14.51 -46.95 -47.27
CA GLN A 188 15.02 -48.26 -47.66
C GLN A 188 16.32 -48.10 -48.44
N CYS A 189 17.47 -48.28 -47.79
CA CYS A 189 18.73 -48.57 -48.47
C CYS A 189 19.64 -49.52 -47.67
N SER A 190 19.57 -50.80 -48.04
CA SER A 190 20.61 -51.85 -47.95
C SER A 190 21.76 -51.71 -46.94
N LEU A 191 21.83 -52.64 -45.99
CA LEU A 191 23.10 -52.98 -45.34
C LEU A 191 24.15 -53.44 -46.36
N LYS A 192 25.39 -52.99 -46.18
CA LYS A 192 26.58 -53.82 -46.43
C LYS A 192 27.49 -53.74 -45.21
N ASN A 193 27.89 -54.91 -44.72
CA ASN A 193 28.93 -55.02 -43.70
C ASN A 193 30.30 -54.98 -44.38
N GLU A 194 31.23 -54.19 -43.85
CA GLU A 194 32.65 -54.49 -44.00
C GLU A 194 33.40 -54.07 -42.73
N LYS A 195 34.28 -54.94 -42.24
CA LYS A 195 35.11 -54.66 -41.06
C LYS A 195 36.43 -54.06 -41.52
N LEU A 196 36.80 -52.89 -40.99
CA LEU A 196 38.21 -52.50 -40.90
C LEU A 196 38.52 -51.96 -39.50
N THR A 197 39.76 -52.17 -39.06
CA THR A 197 40.21 -51.88 -37.70
C THR A 197 41.07 -50.62 -37.63
N SER A 198 40.73 -49.70 -36.73
CA SER A 198 41.65 -48.65 -36.25
C SER A 198 41.43 -48.40 -34.75
N HIS A 199 42.50 -48.04 -34.03
CA HIS A 199 42.41 -47.69 -32.61
C HIS A 199 42.08 -46.21 -32.45
N HIS A 200 40.81 -45.88 -32.18
CA HIS A 200 40.40 -44.59 -31.62
C HIS A 200 39.68 -44.86 -30.29
N GLN A 201 39.94 -44.03 -29.28
CA GLN A 201 39.29 -44.13 -27.96
C GLN A 201 37.85 -43.61 -28.08
N LYS A 202 36.93 -44.49 -28.51
CA LYS A 202 35.56 -44.10 -28.87
C LYS A 202 34.88 -43.33 -27.73
N THR A 203 34.35 -42.15 -28.04
CA THR A 203 33.60 -41.27 -27.14
C THR A 203 32.60 -42.08 -26.31
N LYS A 204 32.65 -41.96 -24.98
CA LYS A 204 31.83 -42.79 -24.08
C LYS A 204 30.97 -41.96 -23.15
N LEU A 205 29.66 -42.18 -23.23
CA LEU A 205 28.68 -41.73 -22.25
C LEU A 205 28.78 -42.62 -21.00
N ASN A 206 28.63 -42.03 -19.82
CA ASN A 206 28.69 -42.71 -18.53
C ASN A 206 27.56 -42.19 -17.63
N PHE A 207 26.71 -43.08 -17.14
CA PHE A 207 25.54 -42.74 -16.34
C PHE A 207 25.55 -43.50 -15.01
N VAL A 208 25.60 -42.75 -13.90
CA VAL A 208 25.84 -43.28 -12.56
C VAL A 208 24.83 -42.67 -11.57
N GLY A 209 24.38 -43.48 -10.61
CA GLY A 209 23.53 -43.05 -9.50
C GLY A 209 24.24 -43.18 -8.15
N SER A 210 23.84 -42.37 -7.16
CA SER A 210 24.38 -42.40 -5.79
C SER A 210 24.29 -43.78 -5.13
N SER A 211 23.22 -44.53 -5.44
CA SER A 211 23.10 -45.97 -5.23
C SER A 211 22.15 -46.56 -6.27
N LYS A 212 22.18 -47.89 -6.43
CA LYS A 212 21.20 -48.66 -7.24
C LYS A 212 19.97 -49.08 -6.42
N VAL A 213 20.08 -49.04 -5.09
CA VAL A 213 19.00 -49.33 -4.14
C VAL A 213 18.93 -48.17 -3.16
N ILE A 214 17.75 -47.57 -3.01
CA ILE A 214 17.52 -46.37 -2.20
C ILE A 214 16.39 -46.64 -1.20
N LYS A 215 16.56 -46.20 0.05
CA LYS A 215 15.50 -46.20 1.07
C LYS A 215 14.57 -45.00 0.90
N GLU A 216 13.30 -45.30 0.61
CA GLU A 216 12.22 -44.31 0.41
C GLU A 216 12.16 -43.31 1.58
N MET A 217 12.06 -42.02 1.27
CA MET A 217 12.05 -40.90 2.24
C MET A 217 13.24 -40.82 3.23
N ILE A 218 14.31 -41.60 3.06
CA ILE A 218 15.50 -41.58 3.94
C ILE A 218 16.79 -41.25 3.19
N GLU A 219 17.00 -41.85 2.02
CA GLU A 219 18.24 -41.73 1.25
C GLU A 219 18.04 -40.87 -0.01
N PRO A 220 18.94 -39.91 -0.28
CA PRO A 220 18.86 -39.09 -1.48
C PRO A 220 19.37 -39.83 -2.72
N LEU A 221 18.61 -39.75 -3.82
CA LEU A 221 19.09 -40.15 -5.13
C LEU A 221 19.76 -38.97 -5.82
N THR A 222 20.99 -39.14 -6.28
CA THR A 222 21.62 -38.28 -7.30
C THR A 222 21.90 -39.14 -8.53
N LEU A 223 21.52 -38.65 -9.71
CA LEU A 223 21.85 -39.25 -11.00
C LEU A 223 22.74 -38.29 -11.79
N THR A 224 23.96 -38.73 -12.08
CA THR A 224 24.96 -37.96 -12.83
C THR A 224 25.20 -38.66 -14.16
N CYS A 225 24.83 -38.01 -15.27
CA CYS A 225 25.23 -38.42 -16.60
C CYS A 225 26.35 -37.53 -17.11
N SER A 226 27.42 -38.15 -17.61
CA SER A 226 28.63 -37.47 -18.08
C SER A 226 29.14 -38.05 -19.39
N LEU A 227 29.68 -37.21 -20.25
CA LEU A 227 30.29 -37.56 -21.52
C LEU A 227 31.77 -37.19 -21.48
N GLN A 228 32.63 -38.18 -21.75
CA GLN A 228 34.09 -38.05 -21.69
C GLN A 228 34.73 -38.54 -22.99
N ASN A 229 35.96 -38.07 -23.25
CA ASN A 229 36.75 -38.39 -24.44
C ASN A 229 36.06 -38.04 -25.77
N LEU A 230 35.46 -36.84 -25.85
CA LEU A 230 35.03 -36.23 -27.12
C LEU A 230 36.22 -35.95 -28.02
N ASP A 231 36.13 -36.26 -29.31
CA ASP A 231 37.21 -36.00 -30.25
C ASP A 231 37.41 -34.51 -30.58
N HIS A 232 38.58 -34.18 -31.14
CA HIS A 232 38.89 -32.78 -31.48
C HIS A 232 37.90 -32.28 -32.55
N ASN A 233 37.24 -31.17 -32.23
CA ASN A 233 36.21 -30.50 -33.02
C ASN A 233 34.80 -31.14 -32.97
N SER A 234 34.56 -32.21 -32.19
CA SER A 234 33.21 -32.71 -31.91
C SER A 234 32.55 -31.89 -30.79
N THR A 235 31.28 -31.49 -30.96
CA THR A 235 30.56 -30.60 -30.02
C THR A 235 29.31 -31.26 -29.45
N VAL A 236 29.03 -31.04 -28.16
CA VAL A 236 27.80 -31.56 -27.52
C VAL A 236 26.69 -30.54 -27.66
N GLN A 237 25.62 -30.92 -28.36
CA GLN A 237 24.51 -30.02 -28.67
C GLN A 237 23.37 -30.14 -27.64
N PHE A 238 23.13 -31.36 -27.14
CA PHE A 238 22.04 -31.70 -26.24
C PHE A 238 22.40 -32.87 -25.33
N MET A 239 22.01 -32.81 -24.06
CA MET A 239 21.96 -33.97 -23.15
C MET A 239 20.64 -34.01 -22.39
N TYR A 240 20.16 -35.21 -22.04
CA TYR A 240 18.94 -35.40 -21.27
C TYR A 240 19.00 -36.59 -20.32
N ILE A 241 18.20 -36.54 -19.26
CA ILE A 241 17.84 -37.67 -18.40
C ILE A 241 16.32 -37.88 -18.48
N LEU A 242 15.89 -39.12 -18.67
CA LEU A 242 14.49 -39.57 -18.80
C LEU A 242 14.26 -40.79 -17.90
N HIS A 243 13.09 -40.91 -17.28
CA HIS A 243 12.65 -42.06 -16.49
C HIS A 243 11.50 -42.79 -17.20
N GLU A 244 11.54 -44.12 -17.26
CA GLU A 244 10.64 -44.96 -18.06
C GLU A 244 9.13 -44.66 -17.87
N PRO A 245 8.57 -44.54 -16.64
CA PRO A 245 7.18 -44.14 -16.43
C PRO A 245 6.97 -42.62 -16.41
N ASN A 246 7.97 -41.84 -15.98
CA ASN A 246 7.80 -40.42 -15.63
C ASN A 246 8.20 -39.43 -16.74
N GLY A 247 8.73 -39.92 -17.86
CA GLY A 247 9.14 -39.11 -19.00
C GLY A 247 10.49 -38.41 -18.78
N VAL A 248 10.72 -37.34 -19.55
CA VAL A 248 11.92 -36.50 -19.37
C VAL A 248 11.91 -35.92 -17.95
N ILE A 249 13.08 -35.84 -17.32
CA ILE A 249 13.28 -35.22 -16.00
C ILE A 249 14.06 -33.92 -16.14
N ALA A 250 15.16 -33.95 -16.89
CA ALA A 250 16.01 -32.79 -17.11
C ALA A 250 16.69 -32.83 -18.47
N THR A 251 16.90 -31.66 -19.05
CA THR A 251 17.58 -31.45 -20.32
C THR A 251 18.58 -30.29 -20.23
N ILE A 252 19.58 -30.30 -21.10
CA ILE A 252 20.47 -29.16 -21.31
C ILE A 252 20.80 -29.05 -22.80
N ASN A 253 20.58 -27.86 -23.36
CA ASN A 253 21.06 -27.48 -24.68
C ASN A 253 22.39 -26.72 -24.54
N LYS A 254 23.15 -26.61 -25.63
CA LYS A 254 24.31 -25.74 -25.67
C LYS A 254 23.94 -24.29 -25.32
N ASP A 255 24.78 -23.66 -24.50
CA ASP A 255 24.65 -22.28 -23.99
C ASP A 255 23.33 -21.96 -23.24
N GLN A 256 22.64 -23.00 -22.73
CA GLN A 256 21.45 -22.87 -21.88
C GLN A 256 21.66 -23.50 -20.49
N PRO A 257 20.96 -23.02 -19.44
CA PRO A 257 20.93 -23.72 -18.16
C PRO A 257 20.19 -25.06 -18.28
N VAL A 258 20.34 -25.93 -17.27
CA VAL A 258 19.53 -27.15 -17.17
C VAL A 258 18.06 -26.79 -16.97
N VAL A 259 17.18 -27.35 -17.80
CA VAL A 259 15.73 -27.23 -17.69
C VAL A 259 15.17 -28.53 -17.12
N THR A 260 14.41 -28.45 -16.03
CA THR A 260 13.68 -29.60 -15.46
C THR A 260 12.23 -29.59 -15.94
N THR A 261 11.70 -30.78 -16.24
CA THR A 261 10.39 -30.94 -16.92
C THR A 261 9.22 -31.21 -15.96
N LYS A 262 9.49 -31.27 -14.65
CA LYS A 262 8.47 -31.30 -13.59
C LYS A 262 8.88 -30.39 -12.43
N GLN A 263 7.92 -29.63 -11.90
CA GLN A 263 7.97 -29.14 -10.51
C GLN A 263 7.48 -30.26 -9.58
N GLU A 264 8.28 -31.30 -9.40
CA GLU A 264 8.09 -32.23 -8.28
C GLU A 264 8.66 -31.62 -7.01
N SER A 265 7.90 -31.70 -5.90
CA SER A 265 8.22 -31.07 -4.61
C SER A 265 9.51 -31.56 -3.94
N ASN A 266 10.18 -32.56 -4.53
CA ASN A 266 11.31 -33.28 -3.94
C ASN A 266 12.58 -33.26 -4.81
N LEU A 267 12.52 -32.68 -6.03
CA LEU A 267 13.67 -32.53 -6.92
C LEU A 267 14.40 -31.23 -6.55
N ASN A 268 15.43 -31.35 -5.70
CA ASN A 268 15.95 -30.19 -4.96
C ASN A 268 17.16 -29.52 -5.61
N MET A 269 17.79 -30.16 -6.60
CA MET A 269 18.83 -29.55 -7.42
C MET A 269 18.93 -30.26 -8.78
N ALA A 270 19.05 -29.47 -9.85
CA ALA A 270 19.48 -29.92 -11.16
C ALA A 270 20.56 -28.97 -11.67
N LYS A 271 21.68 -29.51 -12.14
CA LYS A 271 22.85 -28.74 -12.60
C LYS A 271 23.55 -29.46 -13.74
N GLY A 272 24.25 -28.74 -14.58
CA GLY A 272 24.90 -29.32 -15.74
C GLY A 272 25.68 -28.29 -16.51
N LYS A 273 26.57 -28.77 -17.37
CA LYS A 273 27.37 -27.94 -18.26
C LYS A 273 27.74 -28.76 -19.49
N LEU A 274 27.54 -28.19 -20.68
CA LEU A 274 28.16 -28.70 -21.90
C LEU A 274 29.48 -27.99 -22.15
N SER A 275 30.46 -28.70 -22.70
CA SER A 275 31.80 -28.19 -23.02
C SER A 275 32.32 -28.82 -24.30
N ASP A 276 32.89 -28.00 -25.16
CA ASP A 276 33.54 -28.42 -26.41
C ASP A 276 35.02 -28.83 -26.21
N THR A 277 35.47 -29.05 -24.96
CA THR A 277 36.89 -29.25 -24.64
C THR A 277 37.18 -30.61 -24.01
N LYS A 278 38.21 -31.31 -24.48
CA LYS A 278 38.67 -32.61 -23.91
C LYS A 278 39.01 -32.56 -22.41
N LEU A 279 39.28 -31.38 -21.85
CA LEU A 279 39.66 -31.18 -20.44
C LEU A 279 38.47 -31.05 -19.48
N GLN A 280 37.26 -30.81 -19.97
CA GLN A 280 36.08 -30.61 -19.14
C GLN A 280 34.92 -31.46 -19.65
N ALA A 281 34.53 -32.48 -18.87
CA ALA A 281 33.43 -33.36 -19.22
C ALA A 281 32.11 -32.57 -19.39
N SER A 282 31.36 -32.88 -20.45
CA SER A 282 29.97 -32.43 -20.55
C SER A 282 29.12 -33.29 -19.62
N PHE A 283 28.25 -32.70 -18.81
CA PHE A 283 27.44 -33.45 -17.85
C PHE A 283 26.10 -32.80 -17.52
N ILE A 284 25.17 -33.63 -17.07
CA ILE A 284 23.89 -33.26 -16.47
C ILE A 284 23.69 -34.11 -15.20
N GLU A 285 23.37 -33.45 -14.10
CA GLU A 285 23.16 -34.06 -12.79
C GLU A 285 21.85 -33.59 -12.17
N VAL A 286 21.07 -34.53 -11.64
CA VAL A 286 19.80 -34.29 -10.97
C VAL A 286 19.80 -34.99 -9.62
N SER A 287 19.26 -34.35 -8.58
CA SER A 287 19.20 -34.93 -7.24
C SER A 287 17.90 -34.65 -6.51
N TRP A 288 17.31 -35.70 -5.94
CA TRP A 288 16.16 -35.66 -5.05
C TRP A 288 16.64 -35.83 -3.60
N SER A 289 16.19 -34.99 -2.67
CA SER A 289 16.51 -35.20 -1.25
C SER A 289 15.71 -36.35 -0.64
N TYR A 290 14.48 -36.58 -1.13
CA TYR A 290 13.58 -37.63 -0.67
C TYR A 290 12.87 -38.28 -1.85
N ILE A 291 13.27 -39.50 -2.20
CA ILE A 291 12.66 -40.25 -3.30
C ILE A 291 11.43 -41.03 -2.82
N ASN A 292 10.47 -41.22 -3.73
CA ASN A 292 9.25 -42.01 -3.52
C ASN A 292 9.34 -43.35 -4.29
N SER A 293 8.51 -44.33 -3.92
CA SER A 293 8.48 -45.67 -4.52
C SER A 293 8.06 -45.70 -6.00
N SER A 294 7.29 -44.72 -6.50
CA SER A 294 6.98 -44.57 -7.93
C SER A 294 8.13 -44.00 -8.78
N GLU A 295 9.22 -43.52 -8.18
CA GLU A 295 10.48 -43.25 -8.87
C GLU A 295 11.36 -44.51 -9.04
N SER A 296 10.88 -45.69 -8.64
CA SER A 296 11.59 -46.94 -8.96
C SER A 296 11.37 -47.32 -10.42
N GLY A 297 12.46 -47.51 -11.17
CA GLY A 297 12.38 -47.88 -12.59
C GLY A 297 13.70 -47.73 -13.35
N LYS A 298 13.63 -47.69 -14.69
CA LYS A 298 14.79 -47.47 -15.56
C LYS A 298 14.92 -46.01 -15.93
N TYR A 299 16.07 -45.44 -15.60
CA TYR A 299 16.51 -44.14 -16.07
C TYR A 299 17.39 -44.31 -17.31
N PHE A 300 17.23 -43.40 -18.26
CA PHE A 300 17.96 -43.34 -19.52
C PHE A 300 18.65 -41.98 -19.57
N CYS A 301 19.95 -41.97 -19.84
CA CYS A 301 20.63 -40.77 -20.32
C CYS A 301 20.82 -40.86 -21.83
N GLY A 302 20.69 -39.73 -22.53
CA GLY A 302 21.15 -39.60 -23.91
C GLY A 302 21.92 -38.31 -24.14
N ALA A 303 22.84 -38.35 -25.10
CA ALA A 303 23.62 -37.21 -25.57
C ALA A 303 23.63 -37.17 -27.10
N HIS A 304 23.47 -35.97 -27.66
CA HIS A 304 23.63 -35.71 -29.10
C HIS A 304 24.93 -34.95 -29.32
N VAL A 305 25.84 -35.60 -30.04
CA VAL A 305 27.16 -35.07 -30.42
C VAL A 305 27.13 -34.76 -31.90
N MET A 306 27.61 -33.58 -32.29
CA MET A 306 27.88 -33.21 -33.67
C MET A 306 29.37 -33.46 -33.95
N GLU A 307 29.67 -34.38 -34.87
CA GLU A 307 31.00 -34.60 -35.42
C GLU A 307 31.43 -33.42 -36.33
N PRO A 308 32.74 -33.16 -36.51
CA PRO A 308 33.22 -32.03 -37.30
C PRO A 308 32.90 -32.05 -38.80
N ASP A 309 32.35 -33.15 -39.33
CA ASP A 309 31.81 -33.23 -40.70
C ASP A 309 30.30 -32.95 -40.78
N GLY A 310 29.67 -32.60 -39.65
CA GLY A 310 28.24 -32.30 -39.55
C GLY A 310 27.34 -33.51 -39.28
N ARG A 311 27.88 -34.73 -39.15
CA ARG A 311 27.10 -35.89 -38.72
C ARG A 311 26.71 -35.79 -37.24
N TYR A 312 25.55 -36.34 -36.89
CA TYR A 312 25.08 -36.43 -35.50
C TYR A 312 25.26 -37.86 -34.97
N GLU A 313 26.12 -38.07 -33.97
CA GLU A 313 26.15 -39.32 -33.19
C GLU A 313 25.21 -39.17 -31.98
N ARG A 314 24.37 -40.18 -31.75
CA ARG A 314 23.51 -40.28 -30.56
C ARG A 314 23.98 -41.41 -29.66
N LEU A 315 24.47 -41.02 -28.49
CA LEU A 315 24.89 -41.95 -27.43
C LEU A 315 23.78 -42.07 -26.39
N ASN A 316 23.51 -43.26 -25.87
CA ASN A 316 22.55 -43.48 -24.78
C ASN A 316 23.10 -44.53 -23.79
N GLU A 317 22.77 -44.39 -22.51
CA GLU A 317 23.11 -45.32 -21.42
C GLU A 317 21.92 -45.48 -20.46
N VAL A 318 21.86 -46.61 -19.74
CA VAL A 318 20.68 -47.00 -18.93
C VAL A 318 21.07 -47.44 -17.53
N LEU A 319 20.34 -46.96 -16.52
CA LEU A 319 20.52 -47.31 -15.12
C LEU A 319 19.17 -47.65 -14.47
N ALA A 320 19.08 -48.79 -13.79
CA ALA A 320 17.90 -49.16 -13.01
C ALA A 320 18.07 -48.77 -11.53
N ILE A 321 17.04 -48.17 -10.94
CA ILE A 321 16.99 -47.78 -9.52
C ILE A 321 15.83 -48.50 -8.84
N ILE A 322 16.14 -49.17 -7.72
CA ILE A 322 15.16 -49.85 -6.87
C ILE A 322 14.92 -48.99 -5.63
N VAL A 323 13.71 -48.48 -5.45
CA VAL A 323 13.31 -47.78 -4.22
C VAL A 323 12.63 -48.79 -3.30
N LEU A 324 13.11 -48.91 -2.06
CA LEU A 324 12.59 -49.82 -1.04
C LEU A 324 12.04 -49.06 0.16
N ASN A 325 10.90 -49.52 0.68
CA ASN A 325 10.32 -49.00 1.91
C ASN A 325 11.34 -49.08 3.07
N PRO A 326 11.38 -48.07 3.96
CA PRO A 326 12.28 -48.08 5.11
C PRO A 326 11.89 -49.13 6.15
N THR A 327 12.88 -49.75 6.79
CA THR A 327 12.65 -50.63 7.94
C THR A 327 12.65 -49.83 9.24
N PHE A 328 12.21 -50.46 10.34
CA PHE A 328 12.22 -49.82 11.66
C PHE A 328 13.63 -49.33 12.06
N ASP A 329 14.67 -50.14 11.83
CA ASP A 329 16.07 -49.76 12.08
C ASP A 329 16.55 -48.61 11.19
N ASP A 330 15.99 -48.45 9.99
CA ASP A 330 16.31 -47.31 9.12
C ASP A 330 15.69 -46.02 9.66
N LEU A 331 14.44 -46.08 10.13
CA LEU A 331 13.75 -44.94 10.76
C LEU A 331 14.42 -44.50 12.07
N VAL A 332 14.86 -45.45 12.91
CA VAL A 332 15.56 -45.15 14.18
C VAL A 332 16.85 -44.34 13.95
N LYS A 333 17.56 -44.56 12.83
CA LYS A 333 18.77 -43.79 12.47
C LYS A 333 18.47 -42.34 12.05
N VAL A 334 17.22 -42.02 11.69
CA VAL A 334 16.80 -40.68 11.24
C VAL A 334 16.34 -39.79 12.39
N ILE A 335 15.71 -40.36 13.42
CA ILE A 335 15.18 -39.63 14.59
C ILE A 335 16.18 -38.63 15.21
N PRO A 336 17.47 -38.97 15.46
CA PRO A 336 18.44 -38.04 16.05
C PRO A 336 18.76 -36.82 15.16
N LYS A 337 18.59 -36.92 13.84
CA LYS A 337 18.77 -35.80 12.90
C LYS A 337 17.57 -34.85 12.95
N LEU A 338 16.36 -35.42 12.95
CA LEU A 338 15.12 -34.64 13.02
C LEU A 338 14.98 -33.89 14.35
N LEU A 339 15.40 -34.49 15.47
CA LEU A 339 15.43 -33.81 16.77
C LEU A 339 16.35 -32.58 16.75
N ARG A 340 17.58 -32.71 16.24
CA ARG A 340 18.51 -31.56 16.11
C ARG A 340 17.97 -30.47 15.18
N GLN A 341 17.29 -30.83 14.10
CA GLN A 341 16.67 -29.86 13.21
C GLN A 341 15.53 -29.11 13.92
N ALA A 342 14.70 -29.81 14.70
CA ALA A 342 13.63 -29.19 15.49
C ALA A 342 14.17 -28.26 16.59
N ASP A 343 15.31 -28.59 17.22
CA ASP A 343 15.97 -27.70 18.19
C ASP A 343 16.49 -26.42 17.53
N ILE A 344 17.11 -26.52 16.34
CA ILE A 344 17.56 -25.34 15.56
C ILE A 344 16.37 -24.47 15.13
N GLU A 345 15.27 -25.07 14.67
CA GLU A 345 14.05 -24.34 14.29
C GLU A 345 13.39 -23.67 15.50
N LYS A 346 13.45 -24.29 16.67
CA LYS A 346 12.97 -23.74 17.95
C LYS A 346 13.80 -22.52 18.41
N GLU A 347 15.11 -22.51 18.22
CA GLU A 347 15.95 -21.32 18.47
C GLU A 347 15.60 -20.19 17.48
N ASN A 348 15.46 -20.51 16.19
CA ASN A 348 15.03 -19.52 15.18
C ASN A 348 13.65 -18.93 15.47
N VAL A 349 12.69 -19.73 15.97
CA VAL A 349 11.37 -19.24 16.42
C VAL A 349 11.49 -18.33 17.64
N LEU A 350 12.43 -18.59 18.55
CA LEU A 350 12.66 -17.75 19.73
C LEU A 350 13.30 -16.40 19.35
N ASP A 351 14.26 -16.37 18.43
CA ASP A 351 14.85 -15.12 17.95
C ASP A 351 13.83 -14.28 17.17
N ASN A 352 13.05 -14.89 16.26
CA ASN A 352 11.95 -14.22 15.58
C ASN A 352 10.92 -13.61 16.56
N LYS A 353 10.65 -14.27 17.69
CA LYS A 353 9.78 -13.73 18.75
C LYS A 353 10.37 -12.46 19.39
N ASN A 354 11.69 -12.41 19.61
CA ASN A 354 12.38 -11.22 20.13
C ASN A 354 12.38 -10.08 19.10
N ASN A 355 12.64 -10.39 17.81
CA ASN A 355 12.57 -9.41 16.73
C ASN A 355 11.16 -8.81 16.59
N ILE A 356 10.11 -9.63 16.72
CA ILE A 356 8.70 -9.17 16.76
C ILE A 356 8.43 -8.27 17.98
N TYR A 357 9.05 -8.54 19.14
CA TYR A 357 8.93 -7.66 20.32
C TYR A 357 9.54 -6.28 20.05
N HIS A 358 10.76 -6.21 19.50
CA HIS A 358 11.40 -4.94 19.16
C HIS A 358 10.64 -4.16 18.08
N ILE A 359 10.12 -4.84 17.04
CA ILE A 359 9.26 -4.21 16.02
C ILE A 359 7.99 -3.60 16.67
N LYS A 360 7.43 -4.24 17.70
CA LYS A 360 6.25 -3.74 18.41
C LYS A 360 6.56 -2.48 19.25
N GLU A 361 7.68 -2.45 19.97
CA GLU A 361 8.18 -1.26 20.68
C GLU A 361 8.39 -0.08 19.71
N ASP A 362 8.99 -0.35 18.57
CA ASP A 362 9.31 0.64 17.54
C ASP A 362 8.03 1.22 16.87
N ILE A 363 7.01 0.38 16.67
CA ILE A 363 5.67 0.79 16.23
C ILE A 363 4.98 1.66 17.30
N ASN A 364 5.02 1.26 18.59
CA ASN A 364 4.43 2.05 19.68
C ASN A 364 5.05 3.45 19.75
N THR A 365 6.39 3.53 19.64
CA THR A 365 7.14 4.80 19.63
C THR A 365 6.74 5.68 18.45
N LYS A 366 6.62 5.08 17.25
CA LYS A 366 6.16 5.79 16.04
C LYS A 366 4.71 6.28 16.16
N GLN A 367 3.82 5.52 16.81
CA GLN A 367 2.45 5.96 17.09
C GLN A 367 2.40 7.17 18.06
N GLN A 368 3.23 7.20 19.10
CA GLN A 368 3.32 8.36 19.99
C GLN A 368 3.85 9.61 19.27
N ASN A 369 4.87 9.45 18.41
CA ASN A 369 5.39 10.56 17.60
C ASN A 369 4.33 11.09 16.61
N ILE A 370 3.58 10.21 15.94
CA ILE A 370 2.46 10.61 15.07
C ILE A 370 1.38 11.37 15.86
N LYS A 371 1.08 10.96 17.09
CA LYS A 371 0.15 11.70 17.96
C LYS A 371 0.66 13.11 18.27
N SER A 372 1.91 13.25 18.68
CA SER A 372 2.53 14.57 18.98
C SER A 372 2.51 15.50 17.75
N ILE A 373 2.80 14.96 16.56
CA ILE A 373 2.70 15.70 15.28
C ILE A 373 1.26 16.15 15.01
N LYS A 374 0.27 15.29 15.26
CA LYS A 374 -1.15 15.65 15.12
C LYS A 374 -1.55 16.75 16.10
N ASP A 375 -1.20 16.63 17.37
CA ASP A 375 -1.55 17.61 18.41
C ASP A 375 -0.93 19.00 18.08
N GLY A 376 0.28 19.02 17.49
CA GLY A 376 0.90 20.24 16.93
C GLY A 376 0.23 20.80 15.67
N LEU A 377 -0.26 19.95 14.76
CA LEU A 377 -1.04 20.37 13.58
C LEU A 377 -2.39 20.96 13.96
N ASP A 378 -3.09 20.35 14.92
CA ASP A 378 -4.36 20.85 15.46
C ASP A 378 -4.15 22.22 16.13
N THR A 379 -3.05 22.40 16.85
CA THR A 379 -2.63 23.71 17.43
C THR A 379 -2.37 24.76 16.33
N ASN A 380 -1.64 24.40 15.28
CA ASN A 380 -1.38 25.30 14.16
C ASN A 380 -2.66 25.69 13.39
N SER A 381 -3.62 24.76 13.27
CA SER A 381 -4.94 25.03 12.70
C SER A 381 -5.72 26.09 13.50
N GLN A 382 -5.67 26.02 14.84
CA GLN A 382 -6.26 27.04 15.71
C GLN A 382 -5.56 28.41 15.57
N ASN A 383 -4.22 28.43 15.49
CA ASN A 383 -3.46 29.66 15.28
C ASN A 383 -3.80 30.32 13.93
N ILE A 384 -3.90 29.54 12.85
CA ILE A 384 -4.30 30.03 11.52
C ILE A 384 -5.73 30.60 11.56
N LYS A 385 -6.65 29.97 12.30
CA LYS A 385 -8.00 30.50 12.48
C LYS A 385 -7.98 31.86 13.19
N SER A 386 -7.26 32.00 14.31
CA SER A 386 -7.15 33.28 15.04
C SER A 386 -6.53 34.39 14.19
N ILE A 387 -5.55 34.06 13.33
CA ILE A 387 -4.97 34.99 12.35
C ILE A 387 -6.03 35.42 11.32
N LYS A 388 -6.84 34.48 10.79
CA LYS A 388 -7.94 34.81 9.87
C LYS A 388 -8.98 35.70 10.53
N ASP A 389 -9.44 35.36 11.73
CA ASP A 389 -10.47 36.13 12.45
C ASP A 389 -9.96 37.58 12.73
N GLY A 390 -8.65 37.76 12.96
CA GLY A 390 -8.00 39.07 13.05
C GLY A 390 -7.87 39.83 11.71
N LEU A 391 -7.61 39.13 10.60
CA LEU A 391 -7.60 39.72 9.25
C LEU A 391 -9.00 40.16 8.81
N ASP A 392 -10.02 39.34 9.07
CA ASP A 392 -11.43 39.69 8.81
C ASP A 392 -11.84 40.93 9.62
N THR A 393 -11.42 41.02 10.89
CA THR A 393 -11.60 42.21 11.73
C THR A 393 -10.92 43.46 11.15
N ASN A 394 -9.68 43.33 10.69
CA ASN A 394 -8.96 44.44 10.06
C ASN A 394 -9.61 44.90 8.74
N SER A 395 -10.20 43.97 7.98
CA SER A 395 -10.99 44.29 6.77
C SER A 395 -12.20 45.18 7.11
N GLN A 396 -12.96 44.83 8.16
CA GLN A 396 -14.10 45.65 8.62
C GLN A 396 -13.67 47.04 9.14
N ASN A 397 -12.50 47.13 9.79
CA ASN A 397 -11.92 48.41 10.19
C ASN A 397 -11.57 49.29 8.97
N ILE A 398 -10.99 48.70 7.92
CA ILE A 398 -10.66 49.41 6.66
C ILE A 398 -11.93 49.89 5.95
N ILE A 399 -12.98 49.09 5.90
CA ILE A 399 -14.29 49.49 5.36
C ILE A 399 -14.85 50.67 6.15
N SER A 400 -14.84 50.59 7.49
CA SER A 400 -15.33 51.68 8.37
C SER A 400 -14.54 52.99 8.18
N ILE A 401 -13.21 52.91 7.97
CA ILE A 401 -12.36 54.07 7.66
C ILE A 401 -12.71 54.64 6.28
N LYS A 402 -12.92 53.80 5.27
CA LYS A 402 -13.33 54.23 3.93
C LYS A 402 -14.66 54.98 3.96
N ASP A 403 -15.68 54.44 4.64
CA ASP A 403 -17.00 55.07 4.71
C ASP A 403 -16.95 56.42 5.46
N GLY A 404 -16.06 56.55 6.46
CA GLY A 404 -15.74 57.82 7.10
C GLY A 404 -15.05 58.82 6.16
N LEU A 405 -14.13 58.37 5.31
CA LEU A 405 -13.47 59.20 4.29
C LEU A 405 -14.45 59.65 3.19
N ASP A 406 -15.33 58.76 2.72
CA ASP A 406 -16.39 59.08 1.75
C ASP A 406 -17.38 60.10 2.35
N THR A 407 -17.74 59.96 3.64
CA THR A 407 -18.55 60.94 4.38
C THR A 407 -17.86 62.30 4.47
N ASN A 408 -16.57 62.33 4.78
CA ASN A 408 -15.78 63.57 4.82
C ASN A 408 -15.63 64.22 3.43
N SER A 409 -15.47 63.43 2.37
CA SER A 409 -15.47 63.90 0.98
C SER A 409 -16.79 64.59 0.61
N GLN A 410 -17.94 63.99 0.98
CA GLN A 410 -19.25 64.64 0.81
C GLN A 410 -19.38 65.94 1.62
N ASN A 411 -18.86 65.98 2.85
CA ASN A 411 -18.91 67.18 3.69
C ASN A 411 -18.04 68.31 3.10
N ILE A 412 -16.83 68.01 2.63
CA ILE A 412 -15.95 68.96 1.94
C ILE A 412 -16.64 69.49 0.68
N LYS A 413 -17.33 68.63 -0.08
CA LYS A 413 -18.13 69.07 -1.24
C LYS A 413 -19.25 70.04 -0.82
N ARG A 414 -20.06 69.71 0.18
CA ARG A 414 -21.12 70.60 0.71
C ARG A 414 -20.57 71.96 1.15
N ILE A 415 -19.41 71.97 1.82
CA ILE A 415 -18.73 73.21 2.23
C ILE A 415 -18.30 74.01 1.00
N LYS A 416 -17.72 73.37 -0.02
CA LYS A 416 -17.34 74.03 -1.27
C LYS A 416 -18.55 74.62 -1.99
N ASP A 417 -19.62 73.84 -2.17
CA ASP A 417 -20.85 74.28 -2.84
C ASP A 417 -21.47 75.51 -2.10
N GLY A 418 -21.38 75.55 -0.76
CA GLY A 418 -21.75 76.71 0.06
C GLY A 418 -20.81 77.92 -0.06
N LEU A 419 -19.50 77.71 -0.20
CA LEU A 419 -18.53 78.79 -0.47
C LEU A 419 -18.70 79.39 -1.88
N ASP A 420 -18.94 78.56 -2.89
CA ASP A 420 -19.26 78.99 -4.25
C ASP A 420 -20.56 79.82 -4.27
N THR A 421 -21.58 79.40 -3.49
CA THR A 421 -22.83 80.17 -3.28
C THR A 421 -22.56 81.51 -2.59
N ASN A 422 -21.76 81.55 -1.54
CA ASN A 422 -21.39 82.79 -0.86
C ASN A 422 -20.59 83.74 -1.76
N SER A 423 -19.72 83.22 -2.63
CA SER A 423 -19.02 84.00 -3.65
C SER A 423 -19.99 84.67 -4.63
N GLN A 424 -21.03 83.95 -5.09
CA GLN A 424 -22.09 84.52 -5.93
C GLN A 424 -22.84 85.64 -5.19
N ASN A 425 -23.25 85.41 -3.94
CA ASN A 425 -23.92 86.42 -3.11
C ASN A 425 -23.07 87.69 -2.91
N ILE A 426 -21.76 87.55 -2.67
CA ILE A 426 -20.82 88.68 -2.54
C ILE A 426 -20.71 89.48 -3.85
N ASN A 427 -20.73 88.82 -5.01
CA ASN A 427 -20.72 89.51 -6.30
C ASN A 427 -22.04 90.26 -6.55
N ILE A 428 -23.19 89.70 -6.19
CA ILE A 428 -24.49 90.39 -6.26
C ILE A 428 -24.47 91.65 -5.37
N ILE A 429 -24.06 91.52 -4.11
CA ILE A 429 -23.95 92.66 -3.17
C ILE A 429 -23.00 93.75 -3.70
N LYS A 430 -21.90 93.36 -4.36
CA LYS A 430 -20.95 94.29 -4.99
C LYS A 430 -21.59 95.04 -6.17
N ASP A 431 -22.37 94.36 -7.00
CA ASP A 431 -23.04 94.97 -8.15
C ASP A 431 -24.24 95.86 -7.71
N ASP A 432 -24.91 95.51 -6.61
CA ASP A 432 -25.89 96.37 -5.91
C ASP A 432 -25.22 97.60 -5.29
N LEU A 433 -24.02 97.47 -4.72
CA LEU A 433 -23.24 98.59 -4.19
C LEU A 433 -22.76 99.52 -5.31
N GLU A 434 -22.27 99.01 -6.44
CA GLU A 434 -21.92 99.84 -7.60
C GLU A 434 -23.16 100.45 -8.28
N THR A 435 -24.32 99.80 -8.19
CA THR A 435 -25.61 100.39 -8.62
C THR A 435 -26.02 101.52 -7.68
N SER A 436 -25.93 101.31 -6.37
CA SER A 436 -26.18 102.33 -5.35
C SER A 436 -25.22 103.51 -5.48
N ARG A 437 -23.94 103.24 -5.79
CA ARG A 437 -22.91 104.26 -6.06
C ARG A 437 -23.23 105.08 -7.31
N ARG A 438 -23.68 104.45 -8.39
CA ARG A 438 -24.17 105.13 -9.60
C ARG A 438 -25.41 105.98 -9.32
N ASN A 439 -26.35 105.48 -8.51
CA ASN A 439 -27.54 106.23 -8.11
C ASN A 439 -27.19 107.43 -7.21
N ILE A 440 -26.28 107.28 -6.24
CA ILE A 440 -25.76 108.37 -5.40
C ILE A 440 -25.01 109.39 -6.27
N LYS A 441 -24.26 108.94 -7.29
CA LYS A 441 -23.64 109.86 -8.25
C LYS A 441 -24.69 110.63 -9.05
N SER A 442 -25.73 109.97 -9.57
CA SER A 442 -26.85 110.67 -10.23
C SER A 442 -27.46 111.71 -9.29
N ILE A 443 -27.85 111.33 -8.07
CA ILE A 443 -28.40 112.25 -7.07
C ILE A 443 -27.42 113.40 -6.75
N THR A 444 -26.10 113.17 -6.80
CA THR A 444 -25.07 114.21 -6.62
C THR A 444 -24.99 115.13 -7.85
N ASP A 445 -25.10 114.59 -9.05
CA ASP A 445 -25.09 115.35 -10.30
C ASP A 445 -26.42 116.13 -10.46
N ASP A 446 -27.56 115.55 -10.06
CA ASP A 446 -28.88 116.18 -9.93
C ASP A 446 -28.88 117.27 -8.84
N LEU A 447 -28.23 117.04 -7.70
CA LEU A 447 -28.01 118.08 -6.67
C LEU A 447 -27.07 119.18 -7.18
N ASN A 448 -26.10 118.88 -8.04
CA ASN A 448 -25.24 119.88 -8.67
C ASN A 448 -25.98 120.67 -9.77
N ALA A 449 -26.89 120.03 -10.52
CA ALA A 449 -27.78 120.70 -11.47
C ALA A 449 -28.81 121.59 -10.75
N ASN A 450 -29.42 121.10 -9.67
CA ASN A 450 -30.25 121.91 -8.79
C ASN A 450 -29.45 123.04 -8.14
N LYS A 451 -28.19 122.81 -7.75
CA LYS A 451 -27.26 123.84 -7.26
C LYS A 451 -26.88 124.86 -8.34
N GLN A 452 -26.83 124.49 -9.62
CA GLN A 452 -26.68 125.43 -10.74
C GLN A 452 -27.97 126.21 -11.03
N SER A 453 -29.15 125.58 -10.90
CA SER A 453 -30.44 126.26 -10.96
C SER A 453 -30.60 127.25 -9.79
N ILE A 454 -30.21 126.85 -8.58
CA ILE A 454 -30.10 127.71 -7.40
C ILE A 454 -29.00 128.76 -7.59
N ALA A 455 -27.90 128.46 -8.28
CA ALA A 455 -26.89 129.47 -8.64
C ALA A 455 -27.49 130.53 -9.57
N SER A 456 -28.32 130.16 -10.54
CA SER A 456 -29.07 131.13 -11.37
C SER A 456 -30.01 132.02 -10.53
N HIS A 457 -30.64 131.49 -9.48
CA HIS A 457 -31.42 132.27 -8.51
C HIS A 457 -30.52 133.02 -7.50
N ASN A 458 -29.24 132.65 -7.38
CA ASN A 458 -28.26 133.24 -6.47
C ASN A 458 -27.37 134.29 -7.15
N ASP A 459 -27.35 134.36 -8.48
CA ASP A 459 -26.80 135.51 -9.21
C ASP A 459 -27.79 136.69 -9.16
N GLU A 460 -29.10 136.42 -9.12
CA GLU A 460 -30.10 137.39 -8.64
C GLU A 460 -29.82 137.79 -7.17
N LEU A 461 -29.47 136.83 -6.30
CA LEU A 461 -29.19 137.09 -4.88
C LEU A 461 -27.82 137.73 -4.59
N ASN A 462 -26.80 137.57 -5.45
CA ASN A 462 -25.52 138.27 -5.31
C ASN A 462 -25.62 139.76 -5.69
N SER A 463 -26.74 140.18 -6.30
CA SER A 463 -27.14 141.59 -6.31
C SER A 463 -27.46 142.14 -4.91
N LEU A 464 -27.61 141.28 -3.89
CA LEU A 464 -27.62 141.62 -2.46
C LEU A 464 -26.24 141.54 -1.78
N ARG A 465 -25.15 141.57 -2.54
CA ARG A 465 -24.03 142.55 -2.40
C ARG A 465 -23.17 142.57 -1.12
N GLN A 466 -23.57 141.93 -0.03
CA GLN A 466 -23.14 142.26 1.35
C GLN A 466 -22.38 141.13 2.05
N ILE A 467 -22.54 139.87 1.61
CA ILE A 467 -21.77 138.70 2.11
C ILE A 467 -20.26 138.83 1.79
N VAL A 468 -19.92 139.70 0.81
CA VAL A 468 -18.56 140.12 0.42
C VAL A 468 -17.66 140.46 1.62
N ASN A 469 -18.21 140.96 2.73
CA ASN A 469 -17.42 141.29 3.92
C ASN A 469 -17.05 140.06 4.79
N SER A 470 -17.85 138.99 4.80
CA SER A 470 -17.59 137.79 5.61
C SER A 470 -16.44 136.94 5.04
N LEU A 471 -16.43 136.79 3.70
CA LEU A 471 -15.45 135.98 2.97
C LEU A 471 -14.00 136.47 3.11
N LYS A 472 -13.79 137.66 3.68
CA LYS A 472 -12.48 138.25 3.94
C LYS A 472 -11.75 137.58 5.11
N ASP A 473 -12.48 137.12 6.13
CA ASP A 473 -11.89 136.53 7.33
C ASP A 473 -11.70 135.01 7.19
N ASP A 474 -12.64 134.31 6.55
CA ASP A 474 -12.51 132.88 6.20
C ASP A 474 -11.26 132.58 5.34
N LEU A 475 -10.87 133.53 4.49
CA LEU A 475 -9.68 133.43 3.62
C LEU A 475 -8.37 133.34 4.42
N ARG A 476 -8.33 133.88 5.65
CA ARG A 476 -7.17 133.80 6.55
C ARG A 476 -7.02 132.39 7.14
N THR A 477 -8.13 131.76 7.52
CA THR A 477 -8.15 130.41 8.11
C THR A 477 -7.81 129.34 7.07
N ASN A 478 -8.40 129.42 5.87
CA ASN A 478 -8.16 128.46 4.79
C ASN A 478 -6.68 128.39 4.34
N LYS A 479 -5.91 129.48 4.52
CA LYS A 479 -4.48 129.51 4.20
C LYS A 479 -3.65 128.51 5.05
N GLN A 480 -4.09 128.17 6.27
CA GLN A 480 -3.38 127.22 7.14
C GLN A 480 -3.77 125.77 6.79
N SER A 481 -5.06 125.49 6.56
CA SER A 481 -5.55 124.16 6.18
C SER A 481 -4.90 123.65 4.87
N LEU A 482 -4.68 124.53 3.89
CA LEU A 482 -4.06 124.21 2.60
C LEU A 482 -2.58 123.78 2.70
N GLN A 483 -1.89 124.07 3.81
CA GLN A 483 -0.54 123.54 4.04
C GLN A 483 -0.60 122.08 4.51
N SER A 484 -1.45 121.75 5.50
CA SER A 484 -1.57 120.39 6.02
C SER A 484 -1.96 119.37 4.92
N ILE A 485 -2.90 119.75 4.05
CA ILE A 485 -3.36 118.92 2.92
C ILE A 485 -2.22 118.65 1.92
N ARG A 486 -1.28 119.60 1.74
CA ARG A 486 -0.14 119.41 0.83
C ARG A 486 0.81 118.33 1.33
N ASP A 487 1.01 118.25 2.64
CA ASP A 487 1.95 117.32 3.26
C ASP A 487 1.34 115.89 3.29
N GLU A 488 0.04 115.75 3.56
CA GLU A 488 -0.70 114.48 3.40
C GLU A 488 -0.71 113.96 1.95
N VAL A 489 -0.83 114.84 0.95
CA VAL A 489 -0.78 114.45 -0.47
C VAL A 489 0.60 113.92 -0.87
N ASN A 490 1.68 114.42 -0.26
CA ASN A 490 3.02 113.89 -0.48
C ASN A 490 3.18 112.48 0.14
N THR A 491 2.76 112.28 1.39
CA THR A 491 2.78 110.95 2.04
C THR A 491 1.96 109.92 1.27
N ASN A 492 0.77 110.30 0.80
CA ASN A 492 -0.09 109.40 0.00
C ASN A 492 0.52 109.08 -1.38
N LYS A 493 1.30 109.99 -1.98
CA LYS A 493 2.04 109.73 -3.22
C LYS A 493 3.14 108.68 -3.04
N GLU A 494 3.79 108.65 -1.86
CA GLU A 494 4.79 107.61 -1.54
C GLU A 494 4.12 106.25 -1.28
N ASN A 495 3.02 106.23 -0.50
CA ASN A 495 2.23 105.01 -0.27
C ASN A 495 1.71 104.40 -1.60
N ILE A 496 1.26 105.23 -2.55
CA ILE A 496 0.82 104.77 -3.89
C ILE A 496 1.98 104.19 -4.71
N ASN A 497 3.22 104.64 -4.50
CA ASN A 497 4.39 104.07 -5.17
C ASN A 497 4.80 102.72 -4.56
N GLN A 498 4.74 102.57 -3.23
CA GLN A 498 4.97 101.27 -2.59
C GLN A 498 3.94 100.23 -3.06
N LEU A 499 2.65 100.57 -3.01
CA LEU A 499 1.57 99.70 -3.49
C LEU A 499 1.70 99.31 -4.96
N LYS A 500 2.35 100.12 -5.81
CA LYS A 500 2.64 99.76 -7.21
C LYS A 500 3.69 98.66 -7.34
N GLU A 501 4.76 98.70 -6.54
CA GLU A 501 5.78 97.65 -6.55
C GLU A 501 5.27 96.38 -5.86
N ASP A 502 4.43 96.49 -4.82
CA ASP A 502 3.74 95.34 -4.22
C ASP A 502 2.79 94.65 -5.22
N LEU A 503 2.04 95.42 -6.00
CA LEU A 503 1.15 94.89 -7.06
C LEU A 503 1.94 94.17 -8.16
N LYS A 504 3.14 94.67 -8.48
CA LYS A 504 4.06 94.12 -9.49
C LYS A 504 4.73 92.83 -8.99
N SER A 505 5.11 92.78 -7.72
CA SER A 505 5.57 91.55 -7.03
C SER A 505 4.47 90.48 -7.02
N ASN A 506 3.26 90.84 -6.60
CA ASN A 506 2.11 89.93 -6.59
C ASN A 506 1.71 89.46 -7.99
N LYS A 507 1.85 90.30 -9.02
CA LYS A 507 1.67 89.88 -10.42
C LYS A 507 2.67 88.78 -10.82
N GLN A 508 3.96 88.94 -10.50
CA GLN A 508 4.96 87.91 -10.77
C GLN A 508 4.67 86.60 -10.02
N ASN A 509 4.33 86.69 -8.73
CA ASN A 509 3.96 85.52 -7.92
C ASN A 509 2.74 84.79 -8.50
N THR A 510 1.75 85.52 -9.00
CA THR A 510 0.55 84.95 -9.66
C THR A 510 0.91 84.24 -10.97
N GLN A 511 1.88 84.77 -11.73
CA GLN A 511 2.37 84.13 -12.95
C GLN A 511 3.12 82.82 -12.63
N ASN A 512 4.02 82.83 -11.65
CA ASN A 512 4.74 81.62 -11.21
C ASN A 512 3.76 80.53 -10.73
N ILE A 513 2.79 80.88 -9.88
CA ILE A 513 1.73 79.96 -9.41
C ILE A 513 0.91 79.41 -10.59
N THR A 514 0.71 80.19 -11.67
CA THR A 514 0.00 79.72 -12.87
C THR A 514 0.82 78.67 -13.65
N GLU A 515 2.15 78.77 -13.67
CA GLU A 515 3.03 77.75 -14.24
C GLU A 515 3.10 76.49 -13.36
N ASP A 516 3.18 76.63 -12.03
CA ASP A 516 3.11 75.52 -11.09
C ASP A 516 1.78 74.76 -11.18
N VAL A 517 0.65 75.47 -11.27
CA VAL A 517 -0.68 74.86 -11.45
C VAL A 517 -0.80 74.13 -12.79
N ASN A 518 -0.22 74.67 -13.87
CA ASN A 518 -0.23 73.96 -15.17
C ASN A 518 0.70 72.73 -15.17
N THR A 519 1.85 72.82 -14.51
CA THR A 519 2.78 71.69 -14.33
C THR A 519 2.13 70.58 -13.50
N ASN A 520 1.49 70.93 -12.37
CA ASN A 520 0.74 69.98 -11.55
C ASN A 520 -0.48 69.41 -12.29
N ARG A 521 -1.16 70.18 -13.14
CA ARG A 521 -2.25 69.67 -14.00
C ARG A 521 -1.75 68.61 -14.99
N LEU A 522 -0.56 68.79 -15.59
CA LEU A 522 0.08 67.79 -16.44
C LEU A 522 0.50 66.54 -15.66
N ASN A 523 1.09 66.72 -14.47
CA ASN A 523 1.45 65.60 -13.59
C ASN A 523 0.21 64.78 -13.16
N ILE A 524 -0.89 65.45 -12.79
CA ILE A 524 -2.17 64.79 -12.45
C ILE A 524 -2.75 64.07 -13.68
N MET A 525 -2.64 64.62 -14.89
CA MET A 525 -3.08 63.93 -16.11
C MET A 525 -2.26 62.65 -16.39
N ASN A 526 -0.95 62.67 -16.14
CA ASN A 526 -0.10 61.48 -16.24
C ASN A 526 -0.45 60.45 -15.15
N ILE A 527 -0.50 60.86 -13.88
CA ILE A 527 -0.88 59.99 -12.75
C ILE A 527 -2.26 59.34 -12.98
N ASN A 528 -3.24 60.08 -13.51
CA ASN A 528 -4.56 59.54 -13.80
C ASN A 528 -4.54 58.55 -14.99
N LYS A 529 -3.67 58.75 -15.98
CA LYS A 529 -3.44 57.77 -17.06
C LYS A 529 -2.80 56.49 -16.53
N ASP A 530 -1.79 56.61 -15.67
CA ASP A 530 -1.09 55.47 -15.08
C ASP A 530 -2.01 54.71 -14.11
N LEU A 531 -2.83 55.42 -13.32
CA LEU A 531 -3.88 54.85 -12.48
C LEU A 531 -4.94 54.08 -13.30
N ASN A 532 -5.42 54.63 -14.42
CA ASN A 532 -6.33 53.90 -15.31
C ASN A 532 -5.67 52.66 -15.93
N THR A 533 -4.37 52.73 -16.23
CA THR A 533 -3.60 51.58 -16.74
C THR A 533 -3.43 50.50 -15.66
N SER A 534 -3.19 50.90 -14.41
CA SER A 534 -3.17 50.00 -13.25
C SER A 534 -4.56 49.40 -12.96
N GLN A 535 -5.63 50.18 -13.07
CA GLN A 535 -7.01 49.71 -12.90
C GLN A 535 -7.38 48.64 -13.95
N GLN A 536 -7.03 48.85 -15.22
CA GLN A 536 -7.22 47.86 -16.28
C GLN A 536 -6.36 46.60 -16.06
N SER A 537 -5.14 46.76 -15.53
CA SER A 537 -4.28 45.64 -15.18
C SER A 537 -4.83 44.83 -13.99
N LEU A 538 -5.41 45.51 -12.99
CA LEU A 538 -6.08 44.89 -11.85
C LEU A 538 -7.33 44.12 -12.27
N SER A 539 -8.25 44.72 -13.06
CA SER A 539 -9.44 44.00 -13.53
C SER A 539 -9.11 42.83 -14.48
N LYS A 540 -7.95 42.86 -15.15
CA LYS A 540 -7.46 41.70 -15.90
C LYS A 540 -6.93 40.60 -14.98
N LEU A 541 -6.15 40.97 -13.95
CA LEU A 541 -5.66 40.03 -12.93
C LEU A 541 -6.81 39.42 -12.12
N GLU A 542 -7.87 40.18 -11.86
CA GLU A 542 -9.12 39.75 -11.22
C GLU A 542 -9.83 38.69 -12.07
N ALA A 543 -10.03 38.94 -13.37
CA ALA A 543 -10.60 37.96 -14.30
C ALA A 543 -9.72 36.70 -14.49
N ASP A 544 -8.39 36.85 -14.50
CA ASP A 544 -7.44 35.72 -14.49
C ASP A 544 -7.53 34.92 -13.18
N LEU A 545 -7.76 35.58 -12.02
CA LEU A 545 -7.99 34.93 -10.73
C LEU A 545 -9.31 34.18 -10.68
N GLU A 546 -10.42 34.79 -11.14
CA GLU A 546 -11.72 34.13 -11.27
C GLU A 546 -11.64 32.90 -12.18
N THR A 547 -10.91 33.02 -13.29
CA THR A 547 -10.66 31.91 -14.22
C THR A 547 -9.84 30.80 -13.57
N GLN A 548 -8.81 31.13 -12.77
CA GLN A 548 -8.07 30.12 -12.01
C GLN A 548 -8.90 29.48 -10.90
N LEU A 549 -9.74 30.24 -10.18
CA LEU A 549 -10.65 29.72 -9.16
C LEU A 549 -11.71 28.80 -9.77
N ALA A 550 -12.28 29.15 -10.93
CA ALA A 550 -13.20 28.30 -11.67
C ALA A 550 -12.52 26.99 -12.13
N ASN A 551 -11.32 27.08 -12.70
CA ASN A 551 -10.55 25.90 -13.10
C ASN A 551 -10.16 25.02 -11.90
N LEU A 552 -9.77 25.61 -10.76
CA LEU A 552 -9.45 24.89 -9.53
C LEU A 552 -10.70 24.22 -8.94
N SER A 553 -11.86 24.89 -8.97
CA SER A 553 -13.15 24.35 -8.52
C SER A 553 -13.62 23.18 -9.40
N ASN A 554 -13.50 23.31 -10.73
CA ASN A 554 -13.79 22.23 -11.68
C ASN A 554 -12.85 21.03 -11.49
N THR A 555 -11.56 21.30 -11.23
CA THR A 555 -10.55 20.26 -10.94
C THR A 555 -10.84 19.56 -9.62
N LEU A 556 -11.16 20.31 -8.56
CA LEU A 556 -11.52 19.79 -7.25
C LEU A 556 -12.81 18.94 -7.30
N THR A 557 -13.79 19.37 -8.10
CA THR A 557 -15.02 18.61 -8.36
C THR A 557 -14.72 17.32 -9.10
N SER A 558 -13.89 17.37 -10.15
CA SER A 558 -13.46 16.18 -10.91
C SER A 558 -12.68 15.18 -10.04
N ILE A 559 -11.79 15.68 -9.17
CA ILE A 559 -11.06 14.86 -8.20
C ILE A 559 -12.03 14.25 -7.18
N LYS A 560 -12.99 15.02 -6.66
CA LYS A 560 -14.00 14.52 -5.73
C LYS A 560 -14.84 13.40 -6.36
N GLU A 561 -15.36 13.59 -7.57
CA GLU A 561 -16.13 12.56 -8.28
C GLU A 561 -15.30 11.29 -8.54
N GLN A 562 -14.02 11.44 -8.92
CA GLN A 562 -13.13 10.30 -9.13
C GLN A 562 -12.80 9.58 -7.80
N VAL A 563 -12.59 10.30 -6.70
CA VAL A 563 -12.39 9.71 -5.35
C VAL A 563 -13.65 9.02 -4.84
N GLU A 564 -14.84 9.60 -5.01
CA GLU A 564 -16.12 8.95 -4.63
C GLU A 564 -16.37 7.69 -5.46
N LYS A 565 -16.03 7.71 -6.75
CA LYS A 565 -16.10 6.56 -7.67
C LYS A 565 -15.10 5.47 -7.29
N ASP A 566 -13.85 5.80 -7.02
CA ASP A 566 -12.82 4.84 -6.61
C ASP A 566 -13.08 4.27 -5.21
N LEU A 567 -13.62 5.08 -4.29
CA LEU A 567 -14.11 4.62 -3.00
C LEU A 567 -15.27 3.63 -3.18
N LYS A 568 -16.23 3.92 -4.06
CA LYS A 568 -17.37 3.04 -4.36
C LYS A 568 -16.94 1.73 -5.04
N THR A 569 -15.95 1.78 -5.93
CA THR A 569 -15.34 0.59 -6.55
C THR A 569 -14.52 -0.22 -5.54
N SER A 570 -13.82 0.44 -4.61
CA SER A 570 -13.10 -0.20 -3.51
C SER A 570 -14.07 -0.86 -2.52
N GLN A 571 -15.17 -0.19 -2.18
CA GLN A 571 -16.27 -0.75 -1.36
C GLN A 571 -16.89 -1.97 -2.04
N GLN A 572 -17.21 -1.92 -3.35
CA GLN A 572 -17.72 -3.09 -4.07
C GLN A 572 -16.71 -4.24 -4.13
N SER A 573 -15.42 -3.93 -4.20
CA SER A 573 -14.35 -4.93 -4.18
C SER A 573 -14.19 -5.54 -2.79
N LEU A 574 -14.31 -4.73 -1.73
CA LEU A 574 -14.37 -5.18 -0.33
C LEU A 574 -15.62 -6.01 -0.05
N SER A 575 -16.80 -5.64 -0.54
CA SER A 575 -18.02 -6.45 -0.41
C SER A 575 -17.91 -7.79 -1.16
N LYS A 576 -17.23 -7.83 -2.31
CA LYS A 576 -16.91 -9.10 -2.99
C LYS A 576 -15.88 -9.93 -2.23
N LEU A 577 -14.85 -9.30 -1.67
CA LEU A 577 -13.88 -9.97 -0.81
C LEU A 577 -14.54 -10.54 0.45
N GLN A 578 -15.39 -9.75 1.12
CA GLN A 578 -16.20 -10.17 2.26
C GLN A 578 -17.13 -11.31 1.89
N PHE A 579 -17.92 -11.19 0.82
CA PHE A 579 -18.81 -12.27 0.36
C PHE A 579 -18.05 -13.55 0.02
N ASN A 580 -16.87 -13.43 -0.61
CA ASN A 580 -16.00 -14.58 -0.88
C ASN A 580 -15.42 -15.17 0.42
N LEU A 581 -15.05 -14.33 1.38
CA LEU A 581 -14.52 -14.76 2.69
C LEU A 581 -15.62 -15.43 3.52
N GLU A 582 -16.83 -14.89 3.55
CA GLU A 582 -18.02 -15.48 4.17
C GLU A 582 -18.41 -16.79 3.48
N THR A 583 -18.37 -16.85 2.14
CA THR A 583 -18.61 -18.09 1.39
C THR A 583 -17.54 -19.14 1.69
N GLN A 584 -16.26 -18.75 1.83
CA GLN A 584 -15.21 -19.64 2.31
C GLN A 584 -15.39 -20.02 3.79
N LEU A 585 -15.85 -19.10 4.65
CA LEU A 585 -16.11 -19.38 6.06
C LEU A 585 -17.29 -20.35 6.23
N ILE A 586 -18.33 -20.22 5.41
CA ILE A 586 -19.49 -21.12 5.34
C ILE A 586 -19.06 -22.47 4.77
N ASN A 587 -18.29 -22.52 3.68
CA ASN A 587 -17.76 -23.78 3.16
C ASN A 587 -16.83 -24.49 4.16
N ASN A 588 -15.93 -23.75 4.80
CA ASN A 588 -15.06 -24.26 5.86
C ASN A 588 -15.87 -24.68 7.09
N SER A 589 -16.97 -24.00 7.43
CA SER A 589 -17.88 -24.38 8.51
C SER A 589 -18.73 -25.61 8.16
N ASN A 590 -19.10 -25.79 6.89
CA ASN A 590 -19.79 -26.98 6.38
C ASN A 590 -18.86 -28.20 6.31
N VAL A 591 -17.58 -27.97 5.97
CA VAL A 591 -16.51 -28.96 6.12
C VAL A 591 -16.27 -29.26 7.60
N LEU A 592 -16.24 -28.25 8.48
CA LEU A 592 -16.10 -28.41 9.92
C LEU A 592 -17.31 -29.13 10.54
N MET A 593 -18.53 -28.96 10.03
CA MET A 593 -19.72 -29.73 10.44
C MET A 593 -19.59 -31.20 10.02
N LYS A 594 -19.23 -31.47 8.77
CA LYS A 594 -18.99 -32.85 8.27
C LYS A 594 -17.78 -33.52 8.91
N ILE A 595 -16.85 -32.73 9.47
CA ILE A 595 -15.76 -33.21 10.33
C ILE A 595 -16.28 -33.44 11.75
N LYS A 596 -17.07 -32.55 12.35
CA LYS A 596 -17.70 -32.74 13.67
C LYS A 596 -18.56 -34.00 13.72
N GLU A 597 -19.45 -34.24 12.76
CA GLU A 597 -20.24 -35.48 12.64
C GLU A 597 -19.38 -36.76 12.62
N LYS A 598 -18.09 -36.65 12.24
CA LYS A 598 -17.13 -37.77 12.24
C LYS A 598 -16.20 -37.79 13.46
N VAL A 599 -15.93 -36.64 14.07
CA VAL A 599 -15.05 -36.47 15.24
C VAL A 599 -15.80 -36.72 16.56
N GLU A 600 -17.10 -36.43 16.62
CA GLU A 600 -17.99 -36.69 17.77
C GLU A 600 -18.17 -38.18 18.11
N LYS A 601 -17.46 -39.08 17.42
CA LYS A 601 -17.36 -40.51 17.75
C LYS A 601 -15.99 -40.97 18.28
N VAL A 602 -14.98 -40.10 18.40
CA VAL A 602 -13.64 -40.49 18.89
C VAL A 602 -12.97 -39.40 19.77
N SER A 603 -13.49 -39.16 20.98
CA SER A 603 -12.72 -38.90 22.23
C SER A 603 -13.65 -38.47 23.38
N SER A 604 -13.28 -38.80 24.63
CA SER A 604 -14.06 -38.47 25.84
C SER A 604 -13.70 -37.08 26.38
N ILE A 605 -14.71 -36.26 26.70
CA ILE A 605 -14.56 -34.82 26.97
C ILE A 605 -14.03 -34.52 28.39
N SER A 606 -14.60 -35.15 29.43
CA SER A 606 -14.19 -35.02 30.84
C SER A 606 -14.19 -36.37 31.55
N CYS A 607 -13.51 -36.49 32.70
CA CYS A 607 -13.74 -37.62 33.62
C CYS A 607 -15.22 -37.72 34.04
N ARG A 608 -15.94 -36.59 34.11
CA ARG A 608 -17.37 -36.52 34.44
C ARG A 608 -18.26 -37.30 33.45
N ASP A 609 -17.84 -37.38 32.19
CA ASP A 609 -18.57 -38.06 31.09
C ASP A 609 -18.15 -39.52 30.90
N THR A 610 -17.11 -39.99 31.62
CA THR A 610 -16.48 -41.29 31.35
C THR A 610 -17.19 -42.47 32.01
N ASN A 611 -18.25 -42.94 31.37
CA ASN A 611 -18.91 -44.18 31.78
C ASN A 611 -18.05 -45.40 31.43
N SER A 612 -17.61 -46.14 32.47
CA SER A 612 -16.75 -47.33 32.34
C SER A 612 -17.13 -48.40 33.36
N THR A 613 -16.90 -49.66 33.02
CA THR A 613 -16.96 -50.81 33.94
C THR A 613 -15.79 -50.86 34.92
N HIS A 614 -14.65 -50.26 34.57
CA HIS A 614 -13.42 -50.28 35.39
C HIS A 614 -13.40 -49.10 36.36
N ASN A 615 -13.16 -49.34 37.65
CA ASN A 615 -13.12 -48.31 38.70
C ASN A 615 -12.11 -47.18 38.45
N ARG A 616 -11.04 -47.50 37.72
CA ARG A 616 -9.94 -46.60 37.38
C ARG A 616 -9.66 -46.76 35.89
N ILE A 617 -9.65 -45.65 35.15
CA ILE A 617 -9.30 -45.61 33.73
C ILE A 617 -8.31 -44.49 33.48
N ILE A 618 -7.56 -44.55 32.39
CA ILE A 618 -6.66 -43.49 31.95
C ILE A 618 -7.27 -42.84 30.71
N VAL A 619 -7.47 -41.52 30.73
CA VAL A 619 -8.03 -40.74 29.61
C VAL A 619 -7.09 -39.62 29.22
N LYS A 620 -7.35 -39.01 28.06
CA LYS A 620 -6.70 -37.77 27.62
C LYS A 620 -7.76 -36.67 27.57
N LEU A 621 -7.60 -35.64 28.39
CA LEU A 621 -8.51 -34.49 28.46
C LEU A 621 -8.37 -33.62 27.20
N LEU A 622 -9.32 -32.70 26.99
CA LEU A 622 -9.27 -31.71 25.88
C LEU A 622 -8.00 -30.84 25.90
N SER A 623 -7.40 -30.60 27.07
CA SER A 623 -6.10 -29.93 27.23
C SER A 623 -4.91 -30.74 26.73
N GLY A 624 -5.13 -31.98 26.28
CA GLY A 624 -4.09 -32.95 25.93
C GLY A 624 -3.46 -33.67 27.13
N LEU A 625 -3.78 -33.28 28.36
CA LEU A 625 -3.27 -33.89 29.58
C LEU A 625 -3.82 -35.32 29.75
N LYS A 626 -2.92 -36.28 30.03
CA LYS A 626 -3.26 -37.68 30.32
C LYS A 626 -3.48 -37.85 31.82
N VAL A 627 -4.69 -38.22 32.24
CA VAL A 627 -5.11 -38.32 33.66
C VAL A 627 -5.71 -39.68 33.98
N MET A 628 -5.69 -40.08 35.26
CA MET A 628 -6.45 -41.23 35.76
C MET A 628 -7.79 -40.76 36.36
N CYS A 629 -8.91 -41.27 35.84
CA CYS A 629 -10.25 -40.97 36.37
C CYS A 629 -10.69 -42.01 37.42
N ASP A 630 -11.42 -41.55 38.44
CA ASP A 630 -12.27 -42.37 39.29
C ASP A 630 -13.72 -42.35 38.76
N THR A 631 -14.22 -43.50 38.32
CA THR A 631 -15.55 -43.61 37.69
C THR A 631 -16.60 -44.23 38.61
N LYS A 632 -16.33 -44.35 39.92
CA LYS A 632 -17.22 -45.04 40.88
C LYS A 632 -17.35 -44.35 42.23
N THR A 633 -16.27 -43.84 42.81
CA THR A 633 -16.31 -43.26 44.17
C THR A 633 -17.16 -41.99 44.18
N ASP A 634 -18.12 -41.91 45.09
CA ASP A 634 -19.02 -40.75 45.23
C ASP A 634 -19.74 -40.37 43.91
N GLY A 635 -20.20 -41.36 43.13
CA GLY A 635 -20.80 -41.14 41.81
C GLY A 635 -19.79 -40.97 40.66
N GLY A 636 -18.49 -40.94 40.96
CA GLY A 636 -17.41 -40.81 39.98
C GLY A 636 -17.15 -39.38 39.50
N GLY A 637 -16.45 -39.28 38.37
CA GLY A 637 -16.11 -38.01 37.71
C GLY A 637 -14.82 -37.34 38.21
N TRP A 638 -14.07 -37.98 39.12
CA TRP A 638 -12.87 -37.38 39.72
C TRP A 638 -11.61 -37.60 38.87
N ILE A 639 -10.76 -36.57 38.78
CA ILE A 639 -9.38 -36.65 38.31
C ILE A 639 -8.49 -36.97 39.51
N ILE A 640 -7.82 -38.12 39.51
CA ILE A 640 -6.84 -38.49 40.55
C ILE A 640 -5.51 -37.81 40.24
N PHE A 641 -4.97 -37.06 41.19
CA PHE A 641 -3.70 -36.33 41.05
C PHE A 641 -2.57 -36.87 41.94
N HIS A 642 -2.91 -37.63 42.98
CA HIS A 642 -1.97 -38.31 43.86
C HIS A 642 -2.46 -39.73 44.10
N ARG A 643 -1.56 -40.71 44.07
CA ARG A 643 -1.90 -42.12 44.30
C ARG A 643 -0.73 -42.87 44.93
N ARG A 644 -0.99 -43.54 46.06
CA ARG A 644 -0.08 -44.40 46.83
C ARG A 644 -0.81 -45.69 47.19
N ILE A 645 -0.30 -46.84 46.77
CA ILE A 645 -0.94 -48.16 46.93
C ILE A 645 0.03 -49.32 47.20
N ASN A 646 1.34 -49.16 47.01
CA ASN A 646 2.31 -50.27 47.09
C ASN A 646 3.77 -49.87 47.41
N GLY A 647 4.10 -48.58 47.47
CA GLY A 647 5.44 -48.08 47.81
C GLY A 647 6.50 -48.27 46.73
N LYS A 648 6.14 -48.62 45.49
CA LYS A 648 7.08 -48.83 44.38
C LYS A 648 7.64 -47.53 43.83
N VAL A 649 6.95 -46.41 44.01
CA VAL A 649 7.44 -45.08 43.58
C VAL A 649 7.98 -44.31 44.79
N TYR A 650 9.19 -43.79 44.65
CA TYR A 650 9.79 -42.89 45.62
C TYR A 650 9.14 -41.50 45.54
N PHE A 651 8.75 -40.91 46.67
CA PHE A 651 8.07 -39.60 46.76
C PHE A 651 8.89 -38.51 47.47
N TYR A 652 10.05 -38.81 48.05
CA TYR A 652 10.96 -37.79 48.55
C TYR A 652 11.77 -37.25 47.35
N ARG A 653 11.27 -36.17 46.75
CA ARG A 653 11.69 -35.66 45.42
C ARG A 653 11.81 -34.14 45.42
N GLY A 654 12.57 -33.63 44.45
CA GLY A 654 12.86 -32.21 44.31
C GLY A 654 11.70 -31.39 43.74
N TRP A 655 11.84 -30.06 43.79
CA TRP A 655 10.85 -29.08 43.34
C TRP A 655 10.42 -29.32 41.90
N GLN A 656 11.40 -29.52 40.99
CA GLN A 656 11.11 -29.72 39.57
C GLN A 656 10.29 -30.99 39.32
N GLU A 657 10.55 -32.08 40.04
CA GLU A 657 9.80 -33.33 39.88
C GLU A 657 8.36 -33.16 40.39
N TYR A 658 8.20 -32.50 41.54
CA TYR A 658 6.89 -32.14 42.07
C TYR A 658 6.15 -31.14 41.19
N ARG A 659 6.84 -30.32 40.42
CA ARG A 659 6.27 -29.44 39.40
C ARG A 659 5.78 -30.21 38.18
N ASP A 660 6.68 -30.98 37.57
CA ASP A 660 6.54 -31.54 36.21
C ASP A 660 5.79 -32.88 36.13
N SER A 661 5.58 -33.56 37.28
CA SER A 661 5.00 -34.91 37.49
C SER A 661 6.00 -36.07 37.55
N PHE A 662 5.63 -37.14 38.28
CA PHE A 662 6.42 -38.36 38.40
C PHE A 662 5.59 -39.62 38.72
N GLY A 663 6.17 -40.80 38.51
CA GLY A 663 5.53 -42.10 38.66
C GLY A 663 4.87 -42.60 37.38
N ASP A 664 4.05 -43.66 37.47
CA ASP A 664 3.33 -44.21 36.32
C ASP A 664 2.00 -44.84 36.74
N TYR A 665 0.95 -44.54 35.98
CA TYR A 665 -0.36 -45.17 36.06
C TYR A 665 -0.29 -46.71 35.96
N ASN A 666 0.67 -47.27 35.22
CA ASN A 666 0.86 -48.74 35.11
C ASN A 666 1.46 -49.36 36.38
N ILE A 667 2.33 -48.62 37.09
CA ILE A 667 2.86 -49.02 38.41
C ILE A 667 1.80 -48.84 39.50
N GLY A 668 0.85 -47.94 39.25
CA GLY A 668 -0.29 -47.63 40.11
C GLY A 668 0.01 -46.60 41.20
N GLU A 669 1.16 -45.93 41.12
CA GLU A 669 1.55 -44.82 42.00
C GLU A 669 2.11 -43.67 41.17
N PHE A 670 1.68 -42.44 41.46
CA PHE A 670 2.09 -41.25 40.72
C PHE A 670 1.74 -39.95 41.49
N TYR A 671 2.40 -38.87 41.09
CA TYR A 671 2.00 -37.49 41.37
C TYR A 671 1.86 -36.73 40.06
N LEU A 672 0.70 -36.10 39.83
CA LEU A 672 0.33 -35.46 38.55
C LEU A 672 1.10 -34.17 38.24
N GLY A 673 1.86 -33.65 39.22
CA GLY A 673 2.65 -32.42 39.09
C GLY A 673 1.83 -31.18 39.46
N ASN A 674 2.40 -30.34 40.33
CA ASN A 674 1.80 -29.12 40.85
C ASN A 674 1.34 -28.18 39.72
N GLU A 675 2.11 -28.11 38.63
CA GLU A 675 1.78 -27.27 37.48
C GLU A 675 0.53 -27.74 36.73
N ASN A 676 0.29 -29.06 36.67
CA ASN A 676 -0.93 -29.62 36.09
C ASN A 676 -2.12 -29.44 37.04
N ILE A 677 -1.91 -29.52 38.36
CA ILE A 677 -2.96 -29.30 39.38
C ILE A 677 -3.39 -27.82 39.41
N PHE A 678 -2.44 -26.89 39.32
CA PHE A 678 -2.69 -25.46 39.10
C PHE A 678 -3.48 -25.22 37.80
N LYS A 679 -3.05 -25.79 36.67
CA LYS A 679 -3.76 -25.65 35.39
C LYS A 679 -5.19 -26.19 35.39
N LEU A 680 -5.47 -27.25 36.16
CA LEU A 680 -6.84 -27.76 36.35
C LEU A 680 -7.66 -26.85 37.28
N THR A 681 -7.13 -26.52 38.46
CA THR A 681 -7.88 -25.79 39.51
C THR A 681 -7.97 -24.26 39.30
N SER A 682 -7.18 -23.70 38.37
CA SER A 682 -7.30 -22.30 37.95
C SER A 682 -8.47 -22.06 36.98
N THR A 683 -8.84 -23.05 36.15
CA THR A 683 -9.88 -22.89 35.11
C THR A 683 -11.31 -23.14 35.57
N GLY A 684 -11.53 -23.63 36.79
CA GLY A 684 -12.88 -23.95 37.30
C GLY A 684 -13.00 -23.89 38.82
N GLN A 685 -14.13 -24.38 39.35
CA GLN A 685 -14.31 -24.68 40.77
C GLN A 685 -14.24 -26.19 40.96
N TYR A 686 -13.31 -26.64 41.80
CA TYR A 686 -13.08 -28.05 42.07
C TYR A 686 -13.23 -28.30 43.57
N ASP A 687 -13.87 -29.42 43.92
CA ASP A 687 -13.83 -29.95 45.26
C ASP A 687 -12.74 -31.05 45.33
N LEU A 688 -12.02 -31.11 46.44
CA LEU A 688 -11.01 -32.14 46.73
C LEU A 688 -11.67 -33.30 47.48
N ARG A 689 -11.27 -34.52 47.12
CA ARG A 689 -11.47 -35.73 47.94
C ARG A 689 -10.12 -36.40 48.18
N ILE A 690 -9.92 -36.87 49.40
CA ILE A 690 -8.81 -37.73 49.81
C ILE A 690 -9.45 -39.02 50.33
N ASP A 691 -9.14 -40.16 49.71
CA ASP A 691 -9.51 -41.49 50.21
C ASP A 691 -8.28 -42.17 50.83
N LEU A 692 -8.44 -42.73 52.04
CA LEU A 692 -7.38 -43.33 52.85
C LEU A 692 -7.79 -44.73 53.32
N GLU A 693 -6.80 -45.59 53.58
CA GLU A 693 -7.02 -46.86 54.31
C GLU A 693 -5.97 -47.00 55.42
N PHE A 694 -6.42 -47.35 56.63
CA PHE A 694 -5.55 -47.59 57.79
C PHE A 694 -6.16 -48.70 58.64
N ASN A 695 -5.34 -49.66 59.11
CA ASN A 695 -5.80 -50.86 59.83
C ASN A 695 -7.00 -51.55 59.16
N ASN A 696 -6.93 -51.74 57.84
CA ASN A 696 -7.98 -52.31 56.97
C ASN A 696 -9.32 -51.55 56.97
N THR A 697 -9.37 -50.35 57.54
CA THR A 697 -10.56 -49.49 57.63
C THR A 697 -10.41 -48.30 56.67
N LYS A 698 -11.50 -47.96 55.97
CA LYS A 698 -11.51 -46.94 54.92
C LYS A 698 -12.09 -45.62 55.41
N TYR A 699 -11.37 -44.54 55.13
CA TYR A 699 -11.71 -43.18 55.53
C TYR A 699 -11.67 -42.25 54.32
N PHE A 700 -12.40 -41.15 54.37
CA PHE A 700 -12.28 -40.08 53.40
C PHE A 700 -12.45 -38.70 54.03
N ALA A 701 -11.71 -37.74 53.46
CA ALA A 701 -11.88 -36.32 53.69
C ALA A 701 -12.30 -35.65 52.36
N GLN A 702 -13.19 -34.67 52.42
CA GLN A 702 -13.62 -33.83 51.31
C GLN A 702 -13.54 -32.35 51.70
N TYR A 703 -13.04 -31.52 50.79
CA TYR A 703 -12.88 -30.08 50.99
C TYR A 703 -13.43 -29.32 49.79
N GLU A 704 -14.37 -28.41 50.02
CA GLU A 704 -14.92 -27.55 48.96
C GLU A 704 -13.86 -26.58 48.41
N ASN A 705 -14.00 -26.15 47.15
CA ASN A 705 -13.20 -25.05 46.56
C ASN A 705 -11.66 -25.23 46.64
N PHE A 706 -11.17 -26.45 46.43
CA PHE A 706 -9.74 -26.73 46.38
C PHE A 706 -9.06 -26.04 45.19
N LYS A 707 -7.97 -25.32 45.48
CA LYS A 707 -7.05 -24.78 44.48
C LYS A 707 -5.60 -24.94 44.90
N VAL A 708 -4.75 -25.05 43.89
CA VAL A 708 -3.30 -24.86 43.99
C VAL A 708 -2.97 -23.62 43.17
N LEU A 709 -2.26 -22.65 43.75
CA LEU A 709 -1.91 -21.39 43.08
C LEU A 709 -0.69 -21.53 42.14
N SER A 710 -0.21 -20.44 41.56
CA SER A 710 0.87 -20.45 40.56
C SER A 710 2.24 -20.87 41.12
N GLU A 711 3.21 -21.22 40.26
CA GLU A 711 4.62 -21.45 40.68
C GLU A 711 5.22 -20.21 41.36
N THR A 712 4.88 -19.02 40.85
CA THR A 712 5.23 -17.72 41.44
C THR A 712 4.65 -17.50 42.84
N GLU A 713 3.55 -18.17 43.17
CA GLU A 713 2.95 -18.22 44.51
C GLU A 713 3.29 -19.53 45.23
N LYS A 714 4.39 -20.19 44.83
CA LYS A 714 4.93 -21.44 45.40
C LYS A 714 3.87 -22.54 45.57
N TYR A 715 2.97 -22.66 44.59
CA TYR A 715 1.90 -23.66 44.56
C TYR A 715 1.07 -23.70 45.86
N LYS A 716 0.81 -22.53 46.46
CA LYS A 716 0.03 -22.38 47.69
C LYS A 716 -1.30 -23.15 47.65
N LEU A 717 -1.60 -23.86 48.74
CA LEU A 717 -2.89 -24.53 48.93
C LEU A 717 -3.98 -23.52 49.29
N GLN A 718 -5.15 -23.66 48.65
CA GLN A 718 -6.40 -23.07 49.13
C GLN A 718 -7.45 -24.17 49.25
N ILE A 719 -8.12 -24.23 50.39
CA ILE A 719 -9.27 -25.12 50.65
C ILE A 719 -10.36 -24.37 51.40
N GLY A 720 -11.61 -24.73 51.08
CA GLY A 720 -12.81 -24.29 51.77
C GLY A 720 -13.27 -25.30 52.82
N LYS A 721 -14.59 -25.44 52.95
CA LYS A 721 -15.25 -26.20 54.02
C LYS A 721 -14.95 -27.70 53.97
N TYR A 722 -14.66 -28.28 55.13
CA TYR A 722 -14.48 -29.72 55.34
C TYR A 722 -15.81 -30.52 55.43
N SER A 723 -15.75 -31.78 55.00
CA SER A 723 -16.70 -32.86 55.33
C SER A 723 -16.04 -34.24 55.15
N GLY A 724 -16.47 -35.28 55.87
CA GLY A 724 -15.92 -36.62 55.71
C GLY A 724 -16.19 -37.56 56.87
N ASN A 725 -15.60 -38.76 56.82
CA ASN A 725 -15.50 -39.68 57.97
C ASN A 725 -14.05 -39.87 58.47
N ALA A 726 -13.08 -39.23 57.81
CA ALA A 726 -11.77 -38.96 58.36
C ALA A 726 -11.84 -37.77 59.35
N THR A 727 -10.67 -37.30 59.76
CA THR A 727 -10.43 -36.10 60.56
C THR A 727 -9.89 -34.95 59.69
N GLU A 728 -9.82 -33.72 60.21
CA GLU A 728 -9.59 -32.49 59.40
C GLU A 728 -8.10 -32.09 59.22
N ASP A 729 -7.21 -33.08 59.10
CA ASP A 729 -5.74 -32.93 59.18
C ASP A 729 -5.10 -32.21 57.96
N LEU A 730 -5.91 -31.60 57.08
CA LEU A 730 -5.44 -30.72 56.01
C LEU A 730 -5.68 -29.23 56.32
N SER A 731 -6.61 -28.87 57.22
CA SER A 731 -6.98 -27.46 57.41
C SER A 731 -5.85 -26.59 57.98
N ARG A 732 -4.90 -27.17 58.75
CA ARG A 732 -3.66 -26.51 59.17
C ARG A 732 -2.72 -26.13 58.01
N HIS A 733 -2.87 -26.81 56.87
CA HIS A 733 -2.08 -26.59 55.66
C HIS A 733 -2.69 -25.53 54.71
N ASN A 734 -3.88 -25.01 55.02
CA ASN A 734 -4.56 -24.01 54.19
C ASN A 734 -3.76 -22.70 54.14
N ASN A 735 -3.62 -22.11 52.95
CA ASN A 735 -2.78 -20.96 52.62
C ASN A 735 -1.26 -21.14 52.81
N MET A 736 -0.77 -22.33 53.15
CA MET A 736 0.67 -22.64 53.19
C MET A 736 1.23 -22.85 51.78
N PHE A 737 2.49 -22.49 51.58
CA PHE A 737 3.24 -22.76 50.36
C PHE A 737 3.66 -24.23 50.28
N PHE A 738 3.86 -24.76 49.08
CA PHE A 738 4.43 -26.10 48.90
C PHE A 738 5.93 -26.08 49.20
N THR A 739 6.47 -27.14 49.81
CA THR A 739 7.87 -27.23 50.24
C THR A 739 8.45 -28.61 49.93
N THR A 740 9.66 -28.61 49.36
CA THR A 740 10.49 -29.79 49.04
C THR A 740 11.86 -29.64 49.71
N PHE A 741 12.68 -30.69 49.75
CA PHE A 741 14.00 -30.64 50.41
C PHE A 741 14.97 -29.65 49.73
N ASP A 742 14.75 -29.31 48.47
CA ASP A 742 15.54 -28.39 47.63
C ASP A 742 14.88 -27.00 47.46
N SER A 743 13.64 -26.82 47.93
CA SER A 743 12.96 -25.51 47.98
C SER A 743 12.15 -25.42 49.26
N ASP A 744 12.78 -24.87 50.30
CA ASP A 744 12.11 -24.47 51.52
C ASP A 744 11.22 -23.23 51.28
N ASN A 745 9.92 -23.36 51.58
CA ASN A 745 8.95 -22.26 51.60
C ASN A 745 8.02 -22.36 52.84
N ASP A 746 8.36 -23.17 53.85
CA ASP A 746 7.48 -23.39 55.01
C ASP A 746 7.64 -22.32 56.11
N ILE A 747 6.97 -22.49 57.26
CA ILE A 747 6.98 -21.50 58.35
C ILE A 747 7.72 -21.99 59.62
N HIS A 748 8.50 -23.07 59.51
CA HIS A 748 9.32 -23.58 60.60
C HIS A 748 10.70 -22.90 60.63
N SER A 749 10.83 -21.90 61.50
CA SER A 749 12.00 -21.03 61.64
C SER A 749 13.33 -21.70 62.06
N SER A 750 13.38 -23.03 62.20
CA SER A 750 14.61 -23.75 62.58
C SER A 750 15.01 -24.93 61.67
N GLY A 751 14.34 -25.13 60.52
CA GLY A 751 14.82 -26.02 59.45
C GLY A 751 13.73 -26.65 58.57
N ASN A 752 14.10 -27.06 57.36
CA ASN A 752 13.17 -27.53 56.32
C ASN A 752 12.29 -28.72 56.76
N CYS A 753 10.96 -28.55 56.74
CA CYS A 753 10.02 -29.59 57.15
C CYS A 753 9.92 -30.76 56.17
N ALA A 754 10.23 -30.57 54.88
CA ALA A 754 10.28 -31.65 53.88
C ALA A 754 11.45 -32.60 54.13
N GLU A 755 12.62 -32.09 54.51
CA GLU A 755 13.76 -32.92 54.93
C GLU A 755 13.44 -33.68 56.24
N TYR A 756 12.96 -32.95 57.26
CA TYR A 756 12.58 -33.53 58.54
C TYR A 756 11.50 -34.62 58.40
N SER A 757 10.46 -34.36 57.60
CA SER A 757 9.31 -35.27 57.38
C SER A 757 9.50 -36.21 56.19
N SER A 758 10.65 -36.13 55.51
CA SER A 758 11.06 -36.97 54.39
C SER A 758 9.98 -37.19 53.32
N GLY A 759 9.33 -36.10 52.93
CA GLY A 759 8.27 -36.01 51.92
C GLY A 759 8.33 -34.68 51.17
N ALA A 760 7.18 -34.21 50.66
CA ALA A 760 6.99 -32.85 50.15
C ALA A 760 5.51 -32.48 50.26
N TRP A 761 5.19 -31.30 50.81
CA TRP A 761 3.82 -30.95 51.16
C TRP A 761 3.66 -29.45 51.33
N TRP A 762 2.44 -29.00 51.60
CA TRP A 762 2.14 -27.63 52.03
C TRP A 762 2.50 -27.43 53.51
N TYR A 763 3.76 -27.67 53.89
CA TYR A 763 4.18 -27.71 55.29
C TYR A 763 3.94 -26.39 56.02
N ALA A 764 3.53 -26.51 57.29
CA ALA A 764 3.39 -25.42 58.23
C ALA A 764 4.58 -25.45 59.22
N ASN A 765 4.41 -26.13 60.36
CA ASN A 765 5.47 -26.34 61.36
C ASN A 765 5.20 -27.64 62.18
N CYS A 766 5.36 -28.85 61.62
CA CYS A 766 5.60 -29.15 60.21
C CYS A 766 4.31 -29.61 59.51
N HIS A 767 3.62 -30.62 60.02
CA HIS A 767 2.36 -31.10 59.45
C HIS A 767 1.42 -31.72 60.48
N ASP A 768 0.15 -31.84 60.09
CA ASP A 768 -0.77 -32.84 60.62
C ASP A 768 -1.00 -33.97 59.58
N SER A 769 -0.83 -33.69 58.28
CA SER A 769 -0.88 -34.69 57.20
C SER A 769 0.39 -34.70 56.33
N ASN A 770 0.85 -35.89 55.92
CA ASN A 770 2.07 -36.07 55.12
C ASN A 770 1.92 -37.22 54.11
N LEU A 771 0.90 -37.16 53.24
CA LEU A 771 0.58 -38.27 52.31
C LEU A 771 1.64 -38.50 51.21
N ASN A 772 2.63 -37.61 51.11
CA ASN A 772 3.84 -37.72 50.29
C ASN A 772 5.05 -38.29 51.05
N GLY A 773 4.92 -38.61 52.34
CA GLY A 773 5.98 -39.23 53.15
C GLY A 773 6.37 -40.65 52.71
N GLN A 774 7.31 -41.24 53.44
CA GLN A 774 7.86 -42.56 53.13
C GLN A 774 6.81 -43.66 53.35
N TRP A 775 6.62 -44.52 52.35
CA TRP A 775 5.64 -45.60 52.37
C TRP A 775 5.93 -46.58 53.53
N GLY A 776 4.90 -46.89 54.34
CA GLY A 776 5.00 -47.83 55.46
C GLY A 776 5.96 -47.42 56.58
N ARG A 777 6.47 -46.18 56.59
CA ARG A 777 7.46 -45.73 57.57
C ARG A 777 6.80 -45.43 58.91
N THR A 778 7.40 -45.95 59.99
CA THR A 778 6.95 -45.78 61.39
C THR A 778 7.86 -44.87 62.21
N SER A 779 8.93 -44.33 61.61
CA SER A 779 9.73 -43.28 62.25
C SER A 779 8.92 -41.98 62.32
N TYR A 780 8.91 -41.36 63.50
CA TYR A 780 8.17 -40.15 63.82
C TYR A 780 8.25 -39.08 62.70
N SER A 781 7.09 -38.57 62.28
CA SER A 781 6.90 -37.51 61.27
C SER A 781 7.31 -37.88 59.83
N LYS A 782 7.94 -39.04 59.59
CA LYS A 782 8.48 -39.46 58.27
C LYS A 782 7.57 -40.40 57.48
N GLY A 783 6.43 -40.79 58.05
CA GLY A 783 5.45 -41.70 57.46
C GLY A 783 4.48 -41.01 56.51
N MET A 784 3.64 -41.81 55.86
CA MET A 784 2.41 -41.31 55.25
C MET A 784 1.37 -41.05 56.35
N ASN A 785 1.60 -39.98 57.11
CA ASN A 785 0.82 -39.65 58.30
C ASN A 785 -0.49 -38.94 57.94
N TRP A 786 -1.52 -39.21 58.76
CA TRP A 786 -2.72 -38.40 58.94
C TRP A 786 -2.97 -38.41 60.46
N TYR A 787 -2.48 -37.37 61.14
CA TYR A 787 -2.19 -37.33 62.58
C TYR A 787 -3.25 -37.97 63.49
N GLU A 788 -4.52 -37.60 63.39
CA GLU A 788 -5.57 -38.12 64.29
C GLU A 788 -5.97 -39.58 63.96
N LEU A 789 -5.60 -40.10 62.78
CA LEU A 789 -5.80 -41.51 62.40
C LEU A 789 -4.57 -42.37 62.70
N THR A 790 -3.37 -41.91 62.36
CA THR A 790 -2.13 -42.72 62.39
C THR A 790 -1.19 -42.35 63.54
N GLY A 791 -1.34 -41.16 64.13
CA GLY A 791 -0.26 -40.45 64.80
C GLY A 791 0.92 -40.18 63.86
N TYR A 792 2.00 -39.61 64.40
CA TYR A 792 3.24 -39.38 63.66
C TYR A 792 4.08 -40.65 63.43
N SER A 793 3.76 -41.77 64.09
CA SER A 793 4.57 -42.99 64.13
C SER A 793 4.00 -44.19 63.36
N ASN A 794 2.88 -44.01 62.63
CA ASN A 794 2.35 -45.01 61.69
C ASN A 794 2.06 -44.37 60.33
N SER A 795 1.92 -45.20 59.29
CA SER A 795 1.54 -44.76 57.94
C SER A 795 0.19 -45.36 57.54
N VAL A 796 -0.60 -44.63 56.75
CA VAL A 796 -1.74 -45.22 56.03
C VAL A 796 -1.27 -46.26 55.01
N SER A 797 -2.07 -47.30 54.76
CA SER A 797 -1.80 -48.38 53.80
C SER A 797 -2.38 -48.12 52.40
N PHE A 798 -3.04 -46.99 52.20
CA PHE A 798 -3.54 -46.50 50.91
C PHE A 798 -3.74 -44.99 50.98
N SER A 799 -3.51 -44.27 49.88
CA SER A 799 -3.93 -42.89 49.70
C SER A 799 -4.22 -42.57 48.23
N GLU A 800 -5.36 -41.91 47.97
CA GLU A 800 -5.65 -41.24 46.70
C GLU A 800 -6.15 -39.82 46.97
N MET A 801 -5.50 -38.79 46.42
CA MET A 801 -6.08 -37.44 46.35
C MET A 801 -6.60 -37.19 44.93
N LYS A 802 -7.83 -36.66 44.84
CA LYS A 802 -8.56 -36.49 43.58
C LYS A 802 -9.45 -35.25 43.61
N ILE A 803 -9.63 -34.61 42.46
CA ILE A 803 -10.45 -33.41 42.29
C ILE A 803 -11.62 -33.67 41.35
N ARG A 804 -12.76 -33.03 41.59
CA ARG A 804 -13.92 -33.06 40.69
C ARG A 804 -14.46 -31.64 40.51
N GLU A 805 -14.73 -31.27 39.28
CA GLU A 805 -15.41 -30.03 38.93
C GLU A 805 -16.85 -30.05 39.49
N ARG A 806 -17.26 -28.95 40.12
CA ARG A 806 -18.52 -28.85 40.86
C ARG A 806 -19.76 -28.99 39.99
#